data_AF-A0A941AB43-F1
#
_entry.id   AF-A0A941AB43-F1
#
_cell.length_a   1.000
_cell.length_b   1.000
_cell.length_c   1.000
_cell.angle_alpha   90.00
_cell.angle_beta   90.00
_cell.angle_gamma   90.00
#
_symmetry.space_group_name_H-M   'P 1'
#
loop_
_entity.id
_entity.type
_entity.pdbx_description
1 polymer ?
#
loop_
_entity_poly.entity_id
_entity_poly.type
_entity_poly.pdbx_seq_one_letter_code
_entity_poly.pdbx_strand_id
1 'polypeptide(L)'
;MDGKAPLTRNTAVLAALLLPALLVAGIAFSQPPAGSAAGDNVAIPGAPATGVTGSAGCRECHEKFYQLWSTSFHGLAMQAFTPKLAKDRLTDPAGDLAAGDLRYRADIGGETAWVAEQGPKGERKYRIDYAVGGKNVFYFLTPLERGRLQVLPVAYDVRRKEWFLTTDSHLRPFSDNAAPLPWTDPLYTFNTSCHGCHVSQVSTNYDLSTDSYRTTWTEPGINCETCHNPGAEHVRVARETPKGEPLKDPKIIVTKTFTVEQHNSTCGPCHAKMSPVSPVFTPGERFFDHYDLAALEDPDFSPDGRDLGENYTFTRWMMSPCVKSGKMSCMHCHTSSGRYRFRKPEDADKACLPCHEERVANAAAHSRHPAGSEASRCISCHMPMTEFARMRRSDHSMLPPAPAATIAWKSPNACNLCHADRDAAWADNLVRAWRTRDYQAPVLRSAGLVDDARKREWKKLPEMLAYIEGKDRDEVVAASLVRLLRACPDDRKWPAFVKALSDPSPLVRGAAAAALTGYVTPQSIHPLLAATRDSYRLVRIRAAEALAGVQPARLGGVDRQSLEKAREEAETSFRARPDDYASHYNLGNLYLAGGTPRKAIEEYEISSRLRPDSVPPLVNASLAYNALGENDKAEQSLRRAVKIAPENAAARLNLGMLLGEKGKTKEAEKEFRAAAKADPKSPQAAYNLCVITSKDRMDEALRWCRKAADLRPEEPRYGYTYAFFLDRKG
;
A
#
# COMPACT_ATOMS: atom_id res chain seq x y z
N MET A 1 -23.78 -9.01 73.57
CA MET A 1 -24.93 -8.16 73.87
C MET A 1 -25.24 -7.32 72.64
N ASP A 2 -26.34 -7.46 71.90
CA ASP A 2 -27.29 -8.57 71.68
C ASP A 2 -27.77 -8.40 70.22
N GLY A 3 -28.08 -9.44 69.44
CA GLY A 3 -29.29 -10.25 69.59
C GLY A 3 -30.50 -9.48 68.98
N LYS A 4 -31.30 -10.03 68.06
CA LYS A 4 -31.43 -11.40 67.55
C LYS A 4 -31.97 -11.40 66.10
N ALA A 5 -31.73 -12.50 65.39
CA ALA A 5 -32.52 -12.93 64.23
C ALA A 5 -33.89 -13.54 64.73
N PRO A 6 -34.72 -14.32 63.99
CA PRO A 6 -34.30 -15.34 63.01
C PRO A 6 -35.27 -15.77 61.86
N LEU A 7 -34.71 -16.60 60.96
CA LEU A 7 -35.26 -17.85 60.34
C LEU A 7 -36.71 -17.85 59.78
N THR A 8 -36.97 -18.39 58.59
CA THR A 8 -36.91 -19.83 58.19
C THR A 8 -37.21 -19.95 56.67
N ARG A 9 -36.92 -21.00 55.88
CA ARG A 9 -36.23 -22.31 56.05
C ARG A 9 -36.01 -22.95 54.65
N ASN A 10 -34.98 -23.81 54.52
CA ASN A 10 -34.94 -25.09 53.75
C ASN A 10 -35.18 -25.06 52.20
N THR A 11 -34.69 -25.95 51.31
CA THR A 11 -33.87 -27.19 51.29
C THR A 11 -33.56 -27.53 49.80
N ALA A 12 -32.58 -28.34 49.33
CA ALA A 12 -31.42 -29.08 49.86
C ALA A 12 -30.41 -29.34 48.67
N VAL A 13 -29.09 -29.63 48.84
CA VAL A 13 -28.40 -30.97 48.91
C VAL A 13 -28.33 -31.75 47.56
N LEU A 14 -27.25 -32.43 47.10
CA LEU A 14 -25.89 -32.83 47.56
C LEU A 14 -24.90 -32.77 46.34
N ALA A 15 -23.64 -32.30 46.42
CA ALA A 15 -22.34 -33.05 46.48
C ALA A 15 -22.15 -34.29 45.53
N ALA A 16 -20.96 -34.73 45.07
CA ALA A 16 -19.53 -34.43 45.34
C ALA A 16 -18.65 -34.90 44.11
N LEU A 17 -17.48 -34.31 43.74
CA LEU A 17 -16.07 -34.67 44.13
C LEU A 17 -15.69 -36.16 43.90
N LEU A 18 -14.54 -36.59 43.30
CA LEU A 18 -13.13 -36.08 43.28
C LEU A 18 -12.26 -36.62 42.09
N LEU A 19 -10.98 -36.18 42.03
CA LEU A 19 -9.85 -36.47 41.10
C LEU A 19 -9.19 -37.88 41.29
N PRO A 20 -7.93 -38.18 40.84
CA PRO A 20 -7.32 -38.31 39.48
C PRO A 20 -6.48 -39.61 39.27
N ALA A 21 -5.87 -39.87 38.09
CA ALA A 21 -4.60 -40.64 37.93
C ALA A 21 -4.01 -40.65 36.48
N LEU A 22 -2.71 -40.97 36.34
CA LEU A 22 -1.98 -41.21 35.07
C LEU A 22 -1.86 -42.71 34.73
N LEU A 23 -1.69 -43.10 33.45
CA LEU A 23 -0.44 -43.69 32.86
C LEU A 23 -0.63 -44.32 31.45
N VAL A 24 0.17 -43.83 30.49
CA VAL A 24 1.07 -44.54 29.53
C VAL A 24 0.62 -45.77 28.69
N ALA A 25 0.99 -45.69 27.40
CA ALA A 25 1.26 -46.72 26.37
C ALA A 25 0.11 -47.29 25.51
N GLY A 26 0.35 -47.26 24.19
CA GLY A 26 -0.51 -47.81 23.14
C GLY A 26 -0.08 -47.35 21.74
N ILE A 27 1.02 -47.91 21.21
CA ILE A 27 1.48 -47.62 19.84
C ILE A 27 0.55 -48.32 18.84
N ALA A 28 -0.02 -47.57 17.91
CA ALA A 28 -0.71 -48.11 16.74
C ALA A 28 -0.26 -47.35 15.49
N PHE A 29 0.51 -48.01 14.62
CA PHE A 29 0.84 -47.51 13.29
C PHE A 29 -0.41 -47.57 12.40
N SER A 30 -1.03 -46.43 12.10
CA SER A 30 -1.89 -46.31 10.93
C SER A 30 -1.02 -46.02 9.70
N GLN A 31 -1.06 -46.91 8.71
CA GLN A 31 -0.35 -46.72 7.44
C GLN A 31 -0.95 -45.53 6.68
N PRO A 32 -0.16 -44.79 5.89
CA PRO A 32 -0.71 -43.83 4.94
C PRO A 32 -1.55 -44.58 3.89
N PRO A 33 -2.74 -44.07 3.51
CA PRO A 33 -3.51 -44.69 2.44
C PRO A 33 -2.72 -44.61 1.11
N ALA A 34 -2.52 -45.76 0.48
CA ALA A 34 -1.89 -45.87 -0.82
C ALA A 34 -2.72 -45.15 -1.90
N GLY A 35 -2.05 -44.51 -2.86
CA GLY A 35 -2.70 -43.62 -3.81
C GLY A 35 -3.57 -44.31 -4.86
N SER A 36 -4.48 -43.52 -5.44
CA SER A 36 -5.08 -43.78 -6.75
C SER A 36 -4.67 -42.66 -7.73
N ALA A 37 -4.58 -43.01 -9.00
CA ALA A 37 -3.87 -42.21 -10.00
C ALA A 37 -4.65 -41.00 -10.54
N ALA A 38 -3.88 -40.10 -11.16
CA ALA A 38 -4.26 -39.20 -12.24
C ALA A 38 -5.34 -38.12 -12.00
N GLY A 39 -4.84 -36.88 -11.85
CA GLY A 39 -5.13 -35.90 -12.90
C GLY A 39 -6.34 -34.97 -12.74
N ASP A 40 -6.94 -34.86 -11.57
CA ASP A 40 -7.94 -33.83 -11.30
C ASP A 40 -7.38 -32.66 -10.47
N ASN A 41 -7.72 -31.44 -10.89
CA ASN A 41 -7.32 -30.22 -10.22
C ASN A 41 -7.95 -30.17 -8.82
N VAL A 42 -7.13 -30.22 -7.76
CA VAL A 42 -7.57 -29.79 -6.42
C VAL A 42 -7.64 -28.26 -6.40
N ALA A 43 -8.65 -27.72 -7.10
CA ALA A 43 -9.27 -26.48 -6.68
C ALA A 43 -9.75 -26.71 -5.24
N ILE A 44 -9.55 -25.72 -4.35
CA ILE A 44 -10.35 -25.64 -3.13
C ILE A 44 -11.72 -25.15 -3.61
N PRO A 45 -12.76 -26.01 -3.72
CA PRO A 45 -13.97 -25.63 -4.43
C PRO A 45 -14.81 -24.76 -3.49
N GLY A 46 -14.71 -23.45 -3.65
CA GLY A 46 -15.79 -22.58 -3.21
C GLY A 46 -17.04 -22.89 -4.03
N ALA A 47 -18.22 -22.70 -3.44
CA ALA A 47 -19.42 -22.57 -4.25
C ALA A 47 -19.19 -21.44 -5.28
N PRO A 48 -19.51 -21.63 -6.57
CA PRO A 48 -19.31 -20.59 -7.57
C PRO A 48 -20.06 -19.34 -7.14
N ALA A 49 -19.39 -18.18 -7.19
CA ALA A 49 -20.02 -16.91 -6.86
C ALA A 49 -21.28 -16.72 -7.71
N THR A 50 -22.39 -16.29 -7.11
CA THR A 50 -23.69 -16.30 -7.77
C THR A 50 -23.66 -15.53 -9.09
N GLY A 51 -23.94 -16.22 -10.20
CA GLY A 51 -23.96 -15.63 -11.54
C GLY A 51 -22.63 -15.67 -12.31
N VAL A 52 -21.56 -16.27 -11.77
CA VAL A 52 -20.31 -16.52 -12.52
C VAL A 52 -20.40 -17.81 -13.33
N THR A 53 -19.68 -17.86 -14.46
CA THR A 53 -19.56 -19.07 -15.30
C THR A 53 -18.12 -19.49 -15.57
N GLY A 54 -17.13 -18.68 -15.18
CA GLY A 54 -15.72 -18.86 -15.52
C GLY A 54 -15.45 -18.72 -17.02
N SER A 55 -14.16 -18.70 -17.37
CA SER A 55 -13.68 -18.62 -18.76
C SER A 55 -14.21 -19.77 -19.64
N ALA A 56 -14.52 -20.92 -19.04
CA ALA A 56 -15.11 -22.09 -19.70
C ALA A 56 -16.49 -21.79 -20.30
N GLY A 57 -17.36 -21.03 -19.62
CA GLY A 57 -18.67 -20.66 -20.18
C GLY A 57 -18.59 -19.69 -21.34
N CYS A 58 -17.57 -18.81 -21.35
CA CYS A 58 -17.31 -17.93 -22.49
C CYS A 58 -16.77 -18.70 -23.72
N ARG A 59 -16.10 -19.84 -23.49
CA ARG A 59 -15.34 -20.57 -24.51
C ARG A 59 -16.21 -21.06 -25.67
N GLU A 60 -17.42 -21.55 -25.39
CA GLU A 60 -18.36 -22.09 -26.38
C GLU A 60 -18.60 -21.12 -27.56
N CYS A 61 -18.81 -19.84 -27.26
CA CYS A 61 -19.08 -18.80 -28.28
C CYS A 61 -17.81 -18.01 -28.68
N HIS A 62 -16.74 -18.08 -27.90
CA HIS A 62 -15.56 -17.20 -28.04
C HIS A 62 -14.21 -17.95 -28.08
N GLU A 63 -14.18 -19.22 -28.50
CA GLU A 63 -12.98 -20.07 -28.61
C GLU A 63 -11.72 -19.33 -29.11
N LYS A 64 -11.84 -18.57 -30.21
CA LYS A 64 -10.71 -17.82 -30.79
C LYS A 64 -10.13 -16.76 -29.85
N PHE A 65 -10.97 -16.10 -29.05
CA PHE A 65 -10.50 -15.16 -28.04
C PHE A 65 -9.99 -15.89 -26.79
N TYR A 66 -10.66 -16.98 -26.39
CA TYR A 66 -10.23 -17.84 -25.28
C TYR A 66 -8.80 -18.33 -25.48
N GLN A 67 -8.46 -18.90 -26.65
CA GLN A 67 -7.10 -19.39 -26.95
C GLN A 67 -6.02 -18.29 -26.92
N LEU A 68 -6.39 -17.05 -27.25
CA LEU A 68 -5.51 -15.89 -27.15
C LEU A 68 -5.35 -15.42 -25.69
N TRP A 69 -6.41 -15.50 -24.89
CA TRP A 69 -6.41 -15.10 -23.47
C TRP A 69 -5.71 -16.13 -22.57
N SER A 70 -5.96 -17.43 -22.75
CA SER A 70 -5.42 -18.51 -21.91
C SER A 70 -3.91 -18.62 -21.97
N THR A 71 -3.31 -18.14 -23.07
CA THR A 71 -1.85 -18.06 -23.28
C THR A 71 -1.25 -16.69 -22.94
N SER A 72 -2.07 -15.73 -22.48
CA SER A 72 -1.63 -14.38 -22.13
C SER A 72 -1.20 -14.27 -20.67
N PHE A 73 -0.48 -13.19 -20.33
CA PHE A 73 -0.10 -12.92 -18.94
C PHE A 73 -1.29 -12.63 -18.00
N HIS A 74 -2.51 -12.41 -18.51
CA HIS A 74 -3.71 -12.34 -17.68
C HIS A 74 -4.19 -13.76 -17.33
N GLY A 75 -4.43 -14.63 -18.33
CA GLY A 75 -4.83 -16.01 -18.10
C GLY A 75 -3.78 -16.85 -17.37
N LEU A 76 -2.51 -16.45 -17.42
CA LEU A 76 -1.38 -17.12 -16.76
C LEU A 76 -0.88 -16.41 -15.48
N ALA A 77 -1.56 -15.35 -15.00
CA ALA A 77 -1.10 -14.54 -13.86
C ALA A 77 -0.92 -15.36 -12.56
N MET A 78 -1.66 -16.45 -12.42
CA MET A 78 -1.44 -17.54 -11.47
C MET A 78 -1.83 -18.85 -12.15
N GLN A 79 -1.13 -19.93 -11.82
CA GLN A 79 -1.31 -21.27 -12.39
C GLN A 79 -1.10 -22.32 -11.28
N ALA A 80 -1.74 -23.48 -11.39
CA ALA A 80 -1.33 -24.65 -10.61
C ALA A 80 0.11 -25.03 -10.97
N PHE A 81 0.93 -25.39 -9.98
CA PHE A 81 2.24 -25.95 -10.27
C PHE A 81 2.08 -27.37 -10.81
N THR A 82 2.79 -27.70 -11.89
CA THR A 82 2.72 -29.02 -12.53
C THR A 82 4.10 -29.46 -13.02
N PRO A 83 4.37 -30.77 -13.15
CA PRO A 83 5.61 -31.27 -13.75
C PRO A 83 5.83 -30.72 -15.19
N LYS A 84 4.75 -30.44 -15.92
CA LYS A 84 4.80 -29.79 -17.24
C LYS A 84 5.29 -28.34 -17.13
N LEU A 85 4.76 -27.55 -16.18
CA LEU A 85 5.22 -26.17 -15.94
C LEU A 85 6.70 -26.17 -15.54
N ALA A 86 7.11 -27.06 -14.64
CA ALA A 86 8.50 -27.22 -14.24
C ALA A 86 9.40 -27.48 -15.45
N LYS A 87 9.12 -28.55 -16.21
CA LYS A 87 9.89 -28.96 -17.40
C LYS A 87 9.95 -27.89 -18.49
N ASP A 88 8.86 -27.18 -18.74
CA ASP A 88 8.77 -26.22 -19.85
C ASP A 88 9.35 -24.83 -19.50
N ARG A 89 9.37 -24.45 -18.21
CA ARG A 89 9.59 -23.05 -17.79
C ARG A 89 10.70 -22.84 -16.76
N LEU A 90 11.11 -23.87 -16.04
CA LEU A 90 12.09 -23.80 -14.96
C LEU A 90 13.36 -24.59 -15.33
N THR A 91 14.43 -24.35 -14.60
CA THR A 91 15.64 -25.20 -14.57
C THR A 91 15.86 -25.66 -13.14
N ASP A 92 16.57 -26.77 -12.95
CA ASP A 92 16.91 -27.25 -11.60
C ASP A 92 17.77 -26.21 -10.83
N PRO A 93 17.62 -26.07 -9.51
CA PRO A 93 18.51 -25.22 -8.72
C PRO A 93 19.96 -25.70 -8.77
N ALA A 94 20.88 -24.77 -9.01
CA ALA A 94 22.32 -25.05 -9.02
C ALA A 94 22.90 -25.43 -7.64
N GLY A 95 22.14 -25.19 -6.56
CA GLY A 95 22.54 -25.45 -5.18
C GLY A 95 21.51 -24.90 -4.18
N ASP A 96 21.90 -24.82 -2.91
CA ASP A 96 21.06 -24.24 -1.86
C ASP A 96 21.17 -22.71 -1.84
N LEU A 97 20.06 -22.04 -1.57
CA LEU A 97 19.98 -20.61 -1.32
C LEU A 97 20.03 -20.36 0.19
N ALA A 98 21.04 -19.63 0.66
CA ALA A 98 21.26 -19.41 2.10
C ALA A 98 20.69 -18.05 2.56
N ALA A 99 19.87 -18.05 3.61
CA ALA A 99 19.31 -16.88 4.27
C ALA A 99 19.61 -16.95 5.78
N GLY A 100 20.73 -16.34 6.21
CA GLY A 100 21.24 -16.52 7.57
C GLY A 100 21.56 -17.98 7.87
N ASP A 101 21.03 -18.50 8.98
CA ASP A 101 21.22 -19.90 9.40
C ASP A 101 20.33 -20.91 8.64
N LEU A 102 19.49 -20.44 7.70
CA LEU A 102 18.58 -21.27 6.92
C LEU A 102 19.08 -21.48 5.49
N ARG A 103 18.84 -22.67 4.94
CA ARG A 103 19.14 -23.03 3.55
C ARG A 103 17.89 -23.54 2.86
N TYR A 104 17.69 -23.13 1.62
CA TYR A 104 16.52 -23.48 0.82
C TYR A 104 16.90 -24.16 -0.49
N ARG A 105 16.23 -25.26 -0.82
CA ARG A 105 16.33 -25.93 -2.12
C ARG A 105 14.95 -26.26 -2.66
N ALA A 106 14.68 -25.89 -3.91
CA ALA A 106 13.50 -26.39 -4.62
C ALA A 106 13.80 -27.78 -5.21
N ASP A 107 12.84 -28.69 -5.07
CA ASP A 107 12.81 -29.99 -5.72
C ASP A 107 11.61 -30.00 -6.68
N ILE A 108 11.89 -29.98 -7.98
CA ILE A 108 10.90 -29.80 -9.05
C ILE A 108 10.81 -30.99 -10.01
N GLY A 109 11.58 -32.07 -9.75
CA GLY A 109 11.70 -33.21 -10.66
C GLY A 109 10.64 -34.29 -10.48
N GLY A 110 9.94 -34.32 -9.34
CA GLY A 110 8.90 -35.29 -9.01
C GLY A 110 7.50 -34.92 -9.50
N GLU A 111 6.53 -35.83 -9.31
CA GLU A 111 5.10 -35.56 -9.57
C GLU A 111 4.55 -34.45 -8.66
N THR A 112 5.08 -34.35 -7.43
CA THR A 112 4.83 -33.26 -6.49
C THR A 112 6.14 -32.54 -6.21
N ALA A 113 6.15 -31.22 -6.38
CA ALA A 113 7.31 -30.38 -6.13
C ALA A 113 7.32 -29.81 -4.70
N TRP A 114 8.51 -29.54 -4.18
CA TRP A 114 8.75 -29.14 -2.79
C TRP A 114 9.79 -28.02 -2.70
N VAL A 115 9.78 -27.30 -1.58
CA VAL A 115 10.91 -26.51 -1.09
C VAL A 115 11.35 -27.10 0.24
N ALA A 116 12.57 -27.62 0.29
CA ALA A 116 13.22 -28.01 1.53
C ALA A 116 13.83 -26.78 2.20
N GLU A 117 13.51 -26.56 3.47
CA GLU A 117 14.17 -25.65 4.39
C GLU A 117 15.03 -26.47 5.36
N GLN A 118 16.33 -26.25 5.36
CA GLN A 118 17.26 -26.82 6.32
C GLN A 118 17.69 -25.72 7.31
N GLY A 119 17.70 -26.05 8.60
CA GLY A 119 18.15 -25.12 9.64
C GLY A 119 18.47 -25.82 10.97
N PRO A 120 18.74 -25.05 12.03
CA PRO A 120 19.18 -25.60 13.32
C PRO A 120 18.18 -26.56 14.01
N LYS A 121 16.93 -26.61 13.55
CA LYS A 121 15.87 -27.49 14.06
C LYS A 121 15.64 -28.74 13.18
N GLY A 122 16.49 -28.98 12.19
CA GLY A 122 16.34 -30.05 11.19
C GLY A 122 15.77 -29.55 9.87
N GLU A 123 15.37 -30.49 9.00
CA GLU A 123 14.76 -30.20 7.70
C GLU A 123 13.23 -30.12 7.80
N ARG A 124 12.64 -29.18 7.05
CA ARG A 124 11.19 -29.07 6.80
C ARG A 124 10.95 -29.01 5.30
N LYS A 125 9.83 -29.58 4.82
CA LYS A 125 9.45 -29.53 3.40
C LYS A 125 8.08 -28.87 3.23
N TYR A 126 8.00 -27.93 2.29
CA TYR A 126 6.79 -27.20 1.93
C TYR A 126 6.40 -27.55 0.50
N ARG A 127 5.14 -27.87 0.24
CA ARG A 127 4.68 -28.27 -1.10
C ARG A 127 4.55 -27.03 -1.99
N ILE A 128 4.87 -27.18 -3.27
CA ILE A 128 4.60 -26.13 -4.26
C ILE A 128 3.25 -26.40 -4.92
N ASP A 129 2.24 -25.63 -4.55
CA ASP A 129 0.86 -25.80 -5.03
C ASP A 129 0.58 -24.94 -6.27
N TYR A 130 1.08 -23.71 -6.27
CA TYR A 130 0.82 -22.73 -7.32
C TYR A 130 2.08 -21.96 -7.72
N ALA A 131 2.11 -21.51 -8.97
CA ALA A 131 3.07 -20.56 -9.52
C ALA A 131 2.36 -19.24 -9.86
N VAL A 132 2.94 -18.12 -9.43
CA VAL A 132 2.41 -16.76 -9.59
C VAL A 132 3.36 -15.95 -10.48
N GLY A 133 2.82 -15.21 -11.44
CA GLY A 133 3.61 -14.37 -12.37
C GLY A 133 4.02 -15.09 -13.67
N GLY A 134 5.31 -15.27 -13.90
CA GLY A 134 5.85 -15.99 -15.06
C GLY A 134 6.21 -15.15 -16.30
N LYS A 135 6.11 -13.81 -16.22
CA LYS A 135 6.68 -12.88 -17.23
C LYS A 135 8.16 -12.61 -16.97
N ASN A 136 8.50 -12.21 -15.75
CA ASN A 136 9.86 -11.89 -15.31
C ASN A 136 10.32 -12.84 -14.21
N VAL A 137 9.45 -13.09 -13.23
CA VAL A 137 9.69 -13.91 -12.05
C VAL A 137 8.53 -14.88 -11.88
N PHE A 138 8.79 -16.10 -11.46
CA PHE A 138 7.81 -16.96 -10.80
C PHE A 138 8.01 -16.91 -9.29
N TYR A 139 6.95 -16.57 -8.57
CA TYR A 139 6.82 -16.83 -7.13
C TYR A 139 5.98 -18.09 -6.94
N PHE A 140 6.20 -18.79 -5.82
CA PHE A 140 5.58 -20.10 -5.57
C PHE A 140 4.79 -20.07 -4.27
N LEU A 141 3.65 -20.74 -4.20
CA LEU A 141 2.77 -20.74 -3.02
C LEU A 141 2.73 -22.12 -2.34
N THR A 142 2.79 -22.12 -1.01
CA THR A 142 2.47 -23.27 -0.14
C THR A 142 1.28 -22.92 0.75
N PRO A 143 0.37 -23.85 1.05
CA PRO A 143 -0.53 -23.69 2.19
C PRO A 143 0.26 -23.74 3.50
N LEU A 144 -0.16 -22.93 4.47
CA LEU A 144 0.25 -22.97 5.87
C LEU A 144 -1.00 -23.07 6.77
N GLU A 145 -0.79 -23.10 8.08
CA GLU A 145 -1.87 -23.09 9.08
C GLU A 145 -2.83 -21.91 8.89
N ARG A 146 -4.07 -22.08 9.39
CA ARG A 146 -5.16 -21.09 9.31
C ARG A 146 -5.52 -20.67 7.87
N GLY A 147 -5.24 -21.51 6.87
CA GLY A 147 -5.65 -21.29 5.47
C GLY A 147 -4.83 -20.24 4.71
N ARG A 148 -3.68 -19.82 5.25
CA ARG A 148 -2.76 -18.89 4.57
C ARG A 148 -2.12 -19.60 3.38
N LEU A 149 -2.23 -19.04 2.17
CA LEU A 149 -1.31 -19.34 1.07
C LEU A 149 -0.11 -18.40 1.21
N GLN A 150 1.04 -18.96 1.56
CA GLN A 150 2.27 -18.20 1.77
C GLN A 150 3.14 -18.25 0.53
N VAL A 151 3.71 -17.11 0.12
CA VAL A 151 4.79 -17.11 -0.87
C VAL A 151 6.02 -17.77 -0.26
N LEU A 152 6.52 -18.81 -0.93
CA LEU A 152 7.68 -19.60 -0.52
C LEU A 152 8.97 -18.75 -0.50
N PRO A 153 9.97 -19.15 0.30
CA PRO A 153 11.23 -18.40 0.46
C PRO A 153 12.09 -18.35 -0.81
N VAL A 154 11.75 -19.12 -1.84
CA VAL A 154 12.46 -19.17 -3.12
C VAL A 154 11.55 -18.77 -4.27
N ALA A 155 12.14 -18.08 -5.25
CA ALA A 155 11.52 -17.63 -6.48
C ALA A 155 12.47 -17.89 -7.66
N TYR A 156 11.96 -17.80 -8.88
CA TYR A 156 12.73 -18.11 -10.10
C TYR A 156 12.70 -16.95 -11.11
N ASP A 157 13.87 -16.49 -11.53
CA ASP A 157 14.05 -15.45 -12.55
C ASP A 157 13.98 -16.07 -13.95
N VAL A 158 12.90 -15.76 -14.68
CA VAL A 158 12.60 -16.34 -16.00
C VAL A 158 13.63 -15.90 -17.06
N ARG A 159 14.28 -14.75 -16.88
CA ARG A 159 15.28 -14.22 -17.84
C ARG A 159 16.67 -14.76 -17.56
N ARG A 160 17.07 -14.80 -16.29
CA ARG A 160 18.39 -15.30 -15.86
C ARG A 160 18.44 -16.82 -15.78
N LYS A 161 17.28 -17.49 -15.71
CA LYS A 161 17.12 -18.93 -15.51
C LYS A 161 17.80 -19.42 -14.21
N GLU A 162 17.54 -18.70 -13.13
CA GLU A 162 18.12 -18.99 -11.83
C GLU A 162 17.09 -18.86 -10.70
N TRP A 163 17.30 -19.63 -9.64
CA TRP A 163 16.57 -19.52 -8.40
C TRP A 163 17.22 -18.48 -7.48
N PHE A 164 16.40 -17.77 -6.71
CA PHE A 164 16.85 -16.75 -5.76
C PHE A 164 15.89 -16.66 -4.57
N LEU A 165 16.29 -15.95 -3.50
CA LEU A 165 15.42 -15.79 -2.33
C LEU A 165 14.32 -14.76 -2.59
N THR A 166 13.06 -15.13 -2.29
CA THR A 166 11.90 -14.23 -2.39
C THR A 166 12.07 -12.96 -1.56
N THR A 167 12.80 -13.02 -0.44
CA THR A 167 13.07 -11.85 0.41
C THR A 167 13.92 -10.79 -0.30
N ASP A 168 14.85 -11.21 -1.16
CA ASP A 168 15.80 -10.31 -1.84
C ASP A 168 15.11 -9.42 -2.86
N SER A 169 14.04 -9.91 -3.51
CA SER A 169 13.28 -9.09 -4.47
C SER A 169 12.46 -7.99 -3.80
N HIS A 170 12.26 -8.04 -2.47
CA HIS A 170 11.46 -7.05 -1.76
C HIS A 170 12.30 -5.96 -1.07
N LEU A 171 13.63 -6.16 -0.97
CA LEU A 171 14.56 -5.18 -0.43
C LEU A 171 14.47 -3.86 -1.23
N ARG A 172 14.47 -2.74 -0.49
CA ARG A 172 14.54 -1.38 -1.07
C ARG A 172 15.95 -0.84 -0.88
N PRO A 173 16.89 -1.03 -1.83
CA PRO A 173 18.30 -0.66 -1.66
C PRO A 173 18.53 0.87 -1.55
N PHE A 174 17.49 1.67 -1.79
CA PHE A 174 17.45 3.12 -1.62
C PHE A 174 16.84 3.56 -0.27
N SER A 175 16.59 2.64 0.66
CA SER A 175 16.09 2.92 2.01
C SER A 175 17.14 2.57 3.06
N ASP A 176 17.48 3.53 3.91
CA ASP A 176 18.57 3.44 4.89
C ASP A 176 18.39 2.34 5.97
N ASN A 177 17.20 1.73 6.06
CA ASN A 177 16.85 0.70 7.05
C ASN A 177 16.28 -0.59 6.43
N ALA A 178 16.59 -0.90 5.17
CA ALA A 178 16.06 -2.08 4.48
C ALA A 178 16.69 -3.41 4.98
N ALA A 179 16.08 -4.02 6.00
CA ALA A 179 16.29 -5.42 6.36
C ALA A 179 15.26 -6.33 5.65
N PRO A 180 15.61 -7.57 5.25
CA PRO A 180 14.64 -8.52 4.72
C PRO A 180 13.68 -8.95 5.83
N LEU A 181 12.39 -8.99 5.51
CA LEU A 181 11.39 -9.60 6.39
C LEU A 181 11.51 -11.14 6.34
N PRO A 182 11.14 -11.88 7.40
CA PRO A 182 11.02 -13.33 7.33
C PRO A 182 10.07 -13.74 6.21
N TRP A 183 10.36 -14.81 5.47
CA TRP A 183 9.49 -15.27 4.37
C TRP A 183 8.06 -15.61 4.82
N THR A 184 7.86 -15.89 6.10
CA THR A 184 6.57 -16.12 6.75
C THR A 184 5.85 -14.84 7.21
N ASP A 185 6.37 -13.65 6.92
CA ASP A 185 5.70 -12.38 7.26
C ASP A 185 4.34 -12.27 6.52
N PRO A 186 3.29 -11.69 7.14
CA PRO A 186 2.01 -11.47 6.50
C PRO A 186 2.06 -10.70 5.17
N LEU A 187 3.06 -9.83 4.96
CA LEU A 187 3.23 -9.13 3.69
C LEU A 187 3.53 -10.09 2.51
N TYR A 188 4.03 -11.30 2.79
CA TYR A 188 4.21 -12.39 1.82
C TYR A 188 3.05 -13.40 1.81
N THR A 189 1.98 -13.17 2.58
CA THR A 189 0.74 -13.99 2.49
C THR A 189 -0.07 -13.54 1.26
N PHE A 190 -0.31 -14.47 0.32
CA PHE A 190 -1.06 -14.22 -0.91
C PHE A 190 -2.46 -13.65 -0.65
N ASN A 191 -3.13 -14.17 0.39
CA ASN A 191 -4.48 -13.78 0.80
C ASN A 191 -4.60 -12.30 1.23
N THR A 192 -3.49 -11.67 1.61
CA THR A 192 -3.42 -10.26 2.05
C THR A 192 -2.90 -9.34 0.94
N SER A 193 -1.83 -9.76 0.24
CA SER A 193 -1.04 -8.86 -0.61
C SER A 193 -1.19 -9.06 -2.12
N CYS A 194 -1.67 -10.23 -2.57
CA CYS A 194 -1.56 -10.63 -3.99
C CYS A 194 -2.91 -10.99 -4.64
N HIS A 195 -3.84 -11.58 -3.89
CA HIS A 195 -5.03 -12.25 -4.43
C HIS A 195 -5.83 -11.37 -5.41
N GLY A 196 -6.06 -10.09 -5.11
CA GLY A 196 -6.86 -9.17 -5.92
C GLY A 196 -6.34 -8.90 -7.34
N CYS A 197 -5.08 -9.28 -7.64
CA CYS A 197 -4.45 -9.08 -8.95
C CYS A 197 -4.08 -10.39 -9.68
N HIS A 198 -4.33 -11.55 -9.07
CA HIS A 198 -3.80 -12.84 -9.53
C HIS A 198 -4.83 -13.98 -9.66
N VAL A 199 -6.03 -13.84 -9.08
CA VAL A 199 -7.14 -14.81 -9.17
C VAL A 199 -8.45 -14.09 -9.51
N SER A 200 -9.41 -14.82 -10.09
CA SER A 200 -10.69 -14.25 -10.54
C SER A 200 -11.84 -14.58 -9.60
N GLN A 201 -12.67 -13.56 -9.32
CA GLN A 201 -13.84 -13.61 -8.42
C GLN A 201 -13.49 -14.25 -7.07
N VAL A 202 -12.47 -13.70 -6.40
CA VAL A 202 -11.95 -14.18 -5.12
C VAL A 202 -12.75 -13.63 -3.94
N SER A 203 -13.02 -14.49 -2.96
CA SER A 203 -13.32 -14.11 -1.58
C SER A 203 -12.26 -14.70 -0.66
N THR A 204 -11.68 -13.89 0.23
CA THR A 204 -10.71 -14.37 1.22
C THR A 204 -11.39 -15.17 2.33
N ASN A 205 -12.67 -14.88 2.60
CA ASN A 205 -13.49 -15.39 3.71
C ASN A 205 -12.72 -15.34 5.05
N TYR A 206 -12.04 -14.22 5.29
CA TYR A 206 -11.21 -14.03 6.48
C TYR A 206 -12.06 -13.88 7.75
N ASP A 207 -11.67 -14.61 8.80
CA ASP A 207 -12.25 -14.57 10.14
C ASP A 207 -11.27 -13.92 11.12
N LEU A 208 -11.61 -12.69 11.52
CA LEU A 208 -10.82 -11.85 12.42
C LEU A 208 -10.69 -12.42 13.84
N SER A 209 -11.63 -13.29 14.27
CA SER A 209 -11.61 -13.88 15.62
C SER A 209 -10.60 -15.01 15.73
N THR A 210 -10.43 -15.79 14.66
CA THR A 210 -9.50 -16.92 14.58
C THR A 210 -8.20 -16.61 13.84
N ASP A 211 -8.09 -15.43 13.20
CA ASP A 211 -6.98 -15.05 12.31
C ASP A 211 -6.80 -16.10 11.19
N SER A 212 -7.90 -16.46 10.54
CA SER A 212 -7.93 -17.54 9.55
C SER A 212 -8.63 -17.18 8.25
N TYR A 213 -8.23 -17.84 7.18
CA TYR A 213 -8.75 -17.70 5.83
C TYR A 213 -9.49 -18.96 5.40
N ARG A 214 -10.57 -18.79 4.63
CA ARG A 214 -11.19 -19.86 3.85
C ARG A 214 -11.32 -19.42 2.39
N THR A 215 -10.18 -19.06 1.81
CA THR A 215 -10.14 -18.36 0.53
C THR A 215 -10.63 -19.24 -0.62
N THR A 216 -11.49 -18.66 -1.46
CA THR A 216 -12.15 -19.28 -2.61
C THR A 216 -12.05 -18.35 -3.81
N TRP A 217 -11.83 -18.88 -5.00
CA TRP A 217 -11.87 -18.14 -6.27
C TRP A 217 -12.48 -19.01 -7.37
N THR A 218 -12.95 -18.40 -8.47
CA THR A 218 -13.54 -19.15 -9.59
C THR A 218 -12.46 -19.83 -10.42
N GLU A 219 -11.39 -19.11 -10.77
CA GLU A 219 -10.23 -19.66 -11.48
C GLU A 219 -8.95 -18.86 -11.19
N PRO A 220 -7.77 -19.51 -11.28
CA PRO A 220 -6.49 -18.81 -11.21
C PRO A 220 -6.23 -17.98 -12.49
N GLY A 221 -5.51 -16.87 -12.35
CA GLY A 221 -5.38 -15.87 -13.41
C GLY A 221 -6.50 -14.83 -13.39
N ILE A 222 -6.42 -13.87 -14.31
CA ILE A 222 -7.39 -12.79 -14.52
C ILE A 222 -8.26 -13.13 -15.75
N ASN A 223 -9.52 -13.47 -15.51
CA ASN A 223 -10.45 -14.00 -16.50
C ASN A 223 -11.29 -12.94 -17.21
N CYS A 224 -12.21 -13.42 -18.07
CA CYS A 224 -13.18 -12.60 -18.77
C CYS A 224 -14.02 -11.76 -17.79
N GLU A 225 -14.59 -12.41 -16.79
CA GLU A 225 -15.57 -11.83 -15.86
C GLU A 225 -14.97 -10.74 -14.95
N THR A 226 -13.65 -10.72 -14.73
CA THR A 226 -12.95 -9.63 -14.02
C THR A 226 -13.03 -8.29 -14.76
N CYS A 227 -13.11 -8.29 -16.09
CA CYS A 227 -13.31 -7.06 -16.87
C CYS A 227 -14.75 -6.89 -17.38
N HIS A 228 -15.52 -7.97 -17.42
CA HIS A 228 -16.84 -8.03 -18.06
C HIS A 228 -18.01 -8.22 -17.10
N ASN A 229 -17.77 -8.33 -15.78
CA ASN A 229 -18.73 -8.78 -14.76
C ASN A 229 -19.15 -10.26 -14.90
N PRO A 230 -19.81 -10.85 -13.88
CA PRO A 230 -20.33 -12.21 -13.94
C PRO A 230 -21.22 -12.46 -15.16
N GLY A 231 -20.96 -13.56 -15.88
CA GLY A 231 -21.45 -13.80 -17.24
C GLY A 231 -22.46 -14.93 -17.38
N ALA A 232 -22.95 -15.56 -16.30
CA ALA A 232 -23.90 -16.68 -16.43
C ALA A 232 -25.22 -16.27 -17.12
N GLU A 233 -25.76 -15.08 -16.78
CA GLU A 233 -26.96 -14.54 -17.43
C GLU A 233 -26.69 -14.22 -18.91
N HIS A 234 -25.52 -13.69 -19.24
CA HIS A 234 -25.08 -13.48 -20.62
C HIS A 234 -25.04 -14.79 -21.42
N VAL A 235 -24.44 -15.84 -20.88
CA VAL A 235 -24.40 -17.18 -21.50
C VAL A 235 -25.82 -17.73 -21.69
N ARG A 236 -26.73 -17.53 -20.72
CA ARG A 236 -28.14 -17.93 -20.83
C ARG A 236 -28.82 -17.23 -22.00
N VAL A 237 -28.82 -15.89 -22.04
CA VAL A 237 -29.49 -15.13 -23.12
C VAL A 237 -28.84 -15.36 -24.49
N ALA A 238 -27.52 -15.58 -24.53
CA ALA A 238 -26.81 -15.90 -25.77
C ALA A 238 -27.17 -17.28 -26.35
N ARG A 239 -27.40 -18.29 -25.49
CA ARG A 239 -27.86 -19.62 -25.90
C ARG A 239 -29.35 -19.65 -26.31
N GLU A 240 -30.17 -18.81 -25.68
CA GLU A 240 -31.59 -18.65 -26.03
C GLU A 240 -31.82 -17.84 -27.32
N THR A 241 -30.85 -17.00 -27.72
CA THR A 241 -30.95 -16.17 -28.93
C THR A 241 -30.71 -17.01 -30.20
N PRO A 242 -31.59 -16.95 -31.22
CA PRO A 242 -31.40 -17.66 -32.47
C PRO A 242 -30.08 -17.34 -33.18
N LYS A 243 -29.45 -18.36 -33.78
CA LYS A 243 -28.16 -18.19 -34.49
C LYS A 243 -28.29 -17.18 -35.63
N GLY A 244 -27.49 -16.12 -35.57
CA GLY A 244 -27.47 -15.03 -36.55
C GLY A 244 -28.25 -13.78 -36.13
N GLU A 245 -29.04 -13.85 -35.06
CA GLU A 245 -29.70 -12.66 -34.50
C GLU A 245 -28.78 -11.87 -33.55
N PRO A 246 -28.89 -10.52 -33.50
CA PRO A 246 -28.13 -9.71 -32.59
C PRO A 246 -28.70 -9.78 -31.16
N LEU A 247 -27.82 -10.01 -30.19
CA LEU A 247 -28.16 -10.03 -28.77
C LEU A 247 -28.48 -8.59 -28.28
N LYS A 248 -29.77 -8.23 -28.22
CA LYS A 248 -30.25 -6.86 -27.97
C LYS A 248 -29.84 -6.28 -26.61
N ASP A 249 -29.92 -7.09 -25.56
CA ASP A 249 -29.37 -6.79 -24.25
C ASP A 249 -28.40 -7.93 -23.90
N PRO A 250 -27.09 -7.67 -23.89
CA PRO A 250 -26.10 -8.72 -23.70
C PRO A 250 -25.93 -9.12 -22.24
N LYS A 251 -26.57 -8.46 -21.26
CA LYS A 251 -26.50 -8.82 -19.83
C LYS A 251 -25.07 -8.94 -19.26
N ILE A 252 -24.12 -8.22 -19.86
CA ILE A 252 -22.70 -8.22 -19.50
C ILE A 252 -22.10 -6.84 -19.79
N ILE A 253 -20.99 -6.49 -19.14
CA ILE A 253 -20.27 -5.26 -19.48
C ILE A 253 -19.63 -5.43 -20.87
N VAL A 254 -20.02 -4.58 -21.82
CA VAL A 254 -19.38 -4.51 -23.14
C VAL A 254 -18.34 -3.40 -23.13
N THR A 255 -17.11 -3.72 -22.72
CA THR A 255 -16.02 -2.73 -22.52
C THR A 255 -15.71 -1.84 -23.75
N LYS A 256 -16.17 -2.19 -24.96
CA LYS A 256 -16.09 -1.31 -26.15
C LYS A 256 -16.90 -0.01 -26.02
N THR A 257 -17.90 0.05 -25.14
CA THR A 257 -18.72 1.26 -24.89
C THR A 257 -18.13 2.18 -23.82
N PHE A 258 -17.02 1.79 -23.18
CA PHE A 258 -16.39 2.57 -22.13
C PHE A 258 -15.80 3.88 -22.62
N THR A 259 -15.90 4.92 -21.79
CA THR A 259 -15.11 6.13 -21.96
C THR A 259 -13.61 5.85 -21.75
N VAL A 260 -12.76 6.80 -22.12
CA VAL A 260 -11.31 6.75 -21.83
C VAL A 260 -11.04 6.60 -20.33
N GLU A 261 -11.80 7.31 -19.49
CA GLU A 261 -11.70 7.24 -18.03
C GLU A 261 -12.12 5.87 -17.49
N GLN A 262 -13.20 5.29 -17.99
CA GLN A 262 -13.69 3.97 -17.58
C GLN A 262 -12.69 2.86 -17.95
N HIS A 263 -12.13 2.90 -19.16
CA HIS A 263 -11.06 2.00 -19.55
C HIS A 263 -9.85 2.08 -18.61
N ASN A 264 -9.40 3.29 -18.28
CA ASN A 264 -8.26 3.48 -17.38
C ASN A 264 -8.61 3.03 -15.94
N SER A 265 -9.80 3.35 -15.44
CA SER A 265 -10.28 2.96 -14.11
C SER A 265 -10.44 1.45 -13.96
N THR A 266 -10.83 0.72 -15.01
CA THR A 266 -10.88 -0.75 -14.99
C THR A 266 -9.49 -1.41 -14.98
N CYS A 267 -8.48 -0.78 -15.57
CA CYS A 267 -7.11 -1.30 -15.52
C CYS A 267 -6.38 -0.95 -14.21
N GLY A 268 -6.65 0.22 -13.64
CA GLY A 268 -5.98 0.77 -12.45
C GLY A 268 -5.80 -0.20 -11.28
N PRO A 269 -6.82 -0.95 -10.82
CA PRO A 269 -6.75 -1.75 -9.58
C PRO A 269 -5.64 -2.81 -9.57
N CYS A 270 -5.28 -3.37 -10.72
CA CYS A 270 -4.18 -4.34 -10.85
C CYS A 270 -2.85 -3.71 -11.34
N HIS A 271 -2.88 -2.42 -11.68
CA HIS A 271 -1.79 -1.69 -12.34
C HIS A 271 -1.38 -0.42 -11.58
N ALA A 272 -1.69 -0.33 -10.29
CA ALA A 272 -1.38 0.78 -9.42
C ALA A 272 -0.85 0.29 -8.06
N LYS A 273 0.10 1.02 -7.47
CA LYS A 273 0.30 1.01 -6.02
C LYS A 273 -0.77 1.89 -5.38
N MET A 274 -1.72 1.26 -4.69
CA MET A 274 -2.93 1.93 -4.16
C MET A 274 -3.42 1.25 -2.87
N SER A 275 -4.37 1.89 -2.19
CA SER A 275 -5.11 1.32 -1.07
C SER A 275 -6.60 1.29 -1.40
N PRO A 276 -7.32 0.17 -1.20
CA PRO A 276 -8.78 0.14 -1.35
C PRO A 276 -9.45 0.99 -0.28
N VAL A 277 -10.49 1.72 -0.68
CA VAL A 277 -11.38 2.51 0.18
C VAL A 277 -12.84 2.04 0.09
N SER A 278 -13.04 0.85 -0.49
CA SER A 278 -14.33 0.16 -0.56
C SER A 278 -14.07 -1.35 -0.76
N PRO A 279 -15.02 -2.23 -0.37
CA PRO A 279 -14.81 -3.68 -0.42
C PRO A 279 -14.94 -4.31 -1.83
N VAL A 280 -15.63 -3.65 -2.76
CA VAL A 280 -15.93 -4.17 -4.11
C VAL A 280 -15.78 -3.05 -5.13
N PHE A 281 -15.25 -3.38 -6.31
CA PHE A 281 -15.17 -2.50 -7.48
C PHE A 281 -15.78 -3.21 -8.69
N THR A 282 -16.61 -2.49 -9.44
CA THR A 282 -17.23 -2.95 -10.68
C THR A 282 -16.52 -2.28 -11.86
N PRO A 283 -16.13 -3.02 -12.92
CA PRO A 283 -15.57 -2.41 -14.12
C PRO A 283 -16.46 -1.29 -14.69
N GLY A 284 -15.87 -0.16 -15.07
CA GLY A 284 -16.59 1.03 -15.50
C GLY A 284 -17.04 1.98 -14.37
N GLU A 285 -16.87 1.62 -13.10
CA GLU A 285 -16.91 2.59 -11.98
C GLU A 285 -15.64 3.46 -11.95
N ARG A 286 -15.69 4.58 -11.23
CA ARG A 286 -14.59 5.56 -11.17
C ARG A 286 -13.54 5.11 -10.16
N PHE A 287 -12.26 5.10 -10.54
CA PHE A 287 -11.17 4.63 -9.68
C PHE A 287 -11.18 5.23 -8.26
N PHE A 288 -11.35 6.55 -8.13
CA PHE A 288 -11.34 7.27 -6.85
C PHE A 288 -12.63 7.15 -6.01
N ASP A 289 -13.61 6.35 -6.44
CA ASP A 289 -14.68 5.88 -5.53
C ASP A 289 -14.25 4.63 -4.75
N HIS A 290 -13.22 3.91 -5.20
CA HIS A 290 -12.86 2.60 -4.68
C HIS A 290 -11.40 2.51 -4.20
N TYR A 291 -10.53 3.42 -4.63
CA TYR A 291 -9.09 3.39 -4.34
C TYR A 291 -8.49 4.78 -4.05
N ASP A 292 -7.53 4.83 -3.13
CA ASP A 292 -6.59 5.94 -2.94
C ASP A 292 -5.24 5.58 -3.57
N LEU A 293 -4.66 6.48 -4.37
CA LEU A 293 -3.47 6.21 -5.18
C LEU A 293 -2.20 6.65 -4.47
N ALA A 294 -1.14 5.82 -4.47
CA ALA A 294 0.18 6.26 -4.03
C ALA A 294 0.79 7.23 -5.06
N ALA A 295 1.24 8.38 -4.58
CA ALA A 295 1.88 9.42 -5.39
C ALA A 295 3.34 9.62 -4.94
N LEU A 296 3.97 10.75 -5.30
CA LEU A 296 5.41 10.98 -5.12
C LEU A 296 5.81 11.31 -3.67
N GLU A 297 4.90 11.22 -2.69
CA GLU A 297 5.28 11.05 -1.30
C GLU A 297 5.89 9.67 -1.01
N ASP A 298 5.56 8.64 -1.81
CA ASP A 298 6.03 7.27 -1.60
C ASP A 298 7.50 7.09 -2.03
N PRO A 299 8.38 6.51 -1.18
CA PRO A 299 9.80 6.38 -1.46
C PRO A 299 10.12 5.44 -2.63
N ASP A 300 9.19 4.57 -3.06
CA ASP A 300 9.39 3.75 -4.26
C ASP A 300 9.40 4.58 -5.56
N PHE A 301 9.08 5.88 -5.53
CA PHE A 301 9.34 6.82 -6.62
C PHE A 301 10.60 7.67 -6.39
N SER A 302 11.36 7.90 -7.45
CA SER A 302 12.30 9.03 -7.55
C SER A 302 11.51 10.37 -7.52
N PRO A 303 12.08 11.50 -7.05
CA PRO A 303 11.36 12.77 -6.97
C PRO A 303 10.79 13.28 -8.31
N ASP A 304 11.36 12.87 -9.45
CA ASP A 304 10.85 13.15 -10.80
C ASP A 304 9.76 12.19 -11.29
N GLY A 305 9.29 11.27 -10.45
CA GLY A 305 8.19 10.34 -10.71
C GLY A 305 8.58 9.02 -11.37
N ARG A 306 9.87 8.77 -11.61
CA ARG A 306 10.36 7.49 -12.15
C ARG A 306 10.40 6.40 -11.07
N ASP A 307 10.20 5.15 -11.46
CA ASP A 307 10.23 4.02 -10.52
C ASP A 307 11.62 3.76 -9.94
N LEU A 308 11.65 3.59 -8.61
CA LEU A 308 12.73 2.95 -7.86
C LEU A 308 12.27 1.60 -7.28
N GLY A 309 10.99 1.46 -6.95
CA GLY A 309 10.36 0.24 -6.42
C GLY A 309 9.15 -0.24 -7.22
N GLU A 310 8.27 -1.02 -6.57
CA GLU A 310 7.09 -1.61 -7.22
C GLU A 310 5.87 -0.68 -7.16
N ASN A 311 5.82 0.28 -8.10
CA ASN A 311 4.71 1.26 -8.22
C ASN A 311 3.64 0.90 -9.25
N TYR A 312 3.92 -0.10 -10.09
CA TYR A 312 3.15 -0.42 -11.30
C TYR A 312 3.13 0.78 -12.27
N THR A 313 2.00 1.06 -12.95
CA THR A 313 1.96 1.96 -14.12
C THR A 313 1.01 3.15 -13.97
N PHE A 314 -0.04 3.05 -13.14
CA PHE A 314 -1.15 4.00 -13.13
C PHE A 314 -0.77 5.42 -12.66
N THR A 315 0.04 5.55 -11.60
CA THR A 315 0.49 6.86 -11.11
C THR A 315 1.23 7.66 -12.19
N ARG A 316 2.17 7.02 -12.89
CA ARG A 316 2.90 7.64 -14.01
C ARG A 316 2.02 7.84 -15.24
N TRP A 317 1.08 6.93 -15.51
CA TRP A 317 0.08 7.08 -16.56
C TRP A 317 -0.74 8.37 -16.38
N MET A 318 -1.17 8.68 -15.16
CA MET A 318 -1.84 9.96 -14.85
C MET A 318 -0.92 11.18 -15.07
N MET A 319 0.38 11.07 -14.79
CA MET A 319 1.33 12.18 -15.05
C MET A 319 1.50 12.48 -16.55
N SER A 320 1.20 11.52 -17.43
CA SER A 320 1.49 11.64 -18.86
C SER A 320 0.70 12.75 -19.56
N PRO A 321 1.37 13.67 -20.29
CA PRO A 321 0.68 14.67 -21.12
C PRO A 321 -0.26 14.04 -22.17
N CYS A 322 0.09 12.87 -22.69
CA CYS A 322 -0.73 12.14 -23.65
C CYS A 322 -2.06 11.68 -23.04
N VAL A 323 -2.05 11.26 -21.78
CA VAL A 323 -3.24 10.80 -21.04
C VAL A 323 -4.09 11.98 -20.58
N LYS A 324 -3.45 13.04 -20.06
CA LYS A 324 -4.10 14.30 -19.67
C LYS A 324 -4.85 14.99 -20.81
N SER A 325 -4.53 14.68 -22.08
CA SER A 325 -5.32 15.14 -23.23
C SER A 325 -6.75 14.60 -23.27
N GLY A 326 -7.08 13.58 -22.46
CA GLY A 326 -8.38 12.91 -22.41
C GLY A 326 -8.63 11.93 -23.57
N LYS A 327 -7.69 11.80 -24.52
CA LYS A 327 -7.87 11.03 -25.77
C LYS A 327 -7.32 9.61 -25.72
N MET A 328 -6.49 9.27 -24.74
CA MET A 328 -5.75 7.99 -24.71
C MET A 328 -6.09 7.15 -23.47
N SER A 329 -6.38 5.87 -23.72
CA SER A 329 -6.60 4.84 -22.70
C SER A 329 -5.62 3.68 -22.83
N CYS A 330 -5.48 2.85 -21.79
CA CYS A 330 -4.62 1.65 -21.81
C CYS A 330 -4.89 0.75 -23.04
N MET A 331 -6.15 0.71 -23.48
CA MET A 331 -6.62 -0.05 -24.64
C MET A 331 -6.17 0.50 -26.00
N HIS A 332 -5.47 1.64 -26.07
CA HIS A 332 -4.83 2.11 -27.31
C HIS A 332 -3.60 1.27 -27.67
N CYS A 333 -2.75 0.97 -26.68
CA CYS A 333 -1.53 0.18 -26.87
C CYS A 333 -1.76 -1.32 -26.62
N HIS A 334 -2.74 -1.65 -25.76
CA HIS A 334 -3.02 -3.02 -25.32
C HIS A 334 -4.36 -3.57 -25.83
N THR A 335 -4.45 -4.89 -25.78
CA THR A 335 -5.70 -5.66 -25.85
C THR A 335 -6.19 -5.95 -24.43
N SER A 336 -7.48 -6.29 -24.26
CA SER A 336 -8.06 -6.59 -22.95
C SER A 336 -7.43 -7.81 -22.25
N SER A 337 -6.82 -8.71 -23.03
CA SER A 337 -6.03 -9.84 -22.55
C SER A 337 -4.56 -9.50 -22.27
N GLY A 338 -4.20 -8.21 -22.13
CA GLY A 338 -2.88 -7.73 -21.72
C GLY A 338 -1.79 -7.75 -22.81
N ARG A 339 -2.01 -8.40 -23.96
CA ARG A 339 -1.07 -8.38 -25.10
C ARG A 339 -1.04 -7.00 -25.76
N TYR A 340 0.11 -6.63 -26.34
CA TYR A 340 0.25 -5.45 -27.20
C TYR A 340 -0.63 -5.56 -28.46
N ARG A 341 -1.06 -4.42 -29.01
CA ARG A 341 -1.78 -4.37 -30.30
C ARG A 341 -0.85 -4.51 -31.52
N PHE A 342 0.40 -4.08 -31.39
CA PHE A 342 1.45 -4.33 -32.39
C PHE A 342 1.99 -5.75 -32.25
N ARG A 343 2.26 -6.42 -33.38
CA ARG A 343 2.74 -7.82 -33.40
C ARG A 343 4.25 -7.95 -33.26
N LYS A 344 4.99 -6.96 -33.75
CA LYS A 344 6.46 -6.93 -33.76
C LYS A 344 6.96 -5.78 -32.88
N PRO A 345 8.12 -5.89 -32.20
CA PRO A 345 8.71 -4.78 -31.46
C PRO A 345 9.02 -3.55 -32.33
N GLU A 346 9.32 -3.78 -33.62
CA GLU A 346 9.57 -2.73 -34.62
C GLU A 346 8.31 -1.90 -34.94
N ASP A 347 7.12 -2.44 -34.69
CA ASP A 347 5.83 -1.77 -34.92
C ASP A 347 5.40 -0.89 -33.74
N ALA A 348 6.16 -0.84 -32.64
CA ALA A 348 5.76 -0.15 -31.40
C ALA A 348 5.44 1.34 -31.61
N ASP A 349 6.17 2.02 -32.48
CA ASP A 349 5.99 3.46 -32.76
C ASP A 349 4.65 3.78 -33.42
N LYS A 350 3.95 2.77 -33.98
CA LYS A 350 2.57 2.91 -34.47
C LYS A 350 1.57 3.22 -33.35
N ALA A 351 1.91 2.92 -32.09
CA ALA A 351 1.12 3.32 -30.93
C ALA A 351 1.16 4.83 -30.66
N CYS A 352 2.12 5.55 -31.25
CA CYS A 352 2.23 7.02 -31.17
C CYS A 352 1.43 7.75 -32.28
N LEU A 353 0.85 7.00 -33.23
CA LEU A 353 0.03 7.54 -34.32
C LEU A 353 -1.46 7.61 -33.92
N PRO A 354 -2.23 8.58 -34.47
CA PRO A 354 -1.82 9.64 -35.40
C PRO A 354 -1.16 10.85 -34.71
N CYS A 355 -1.15 10.91 -33.38
CA CYS A 355 -0.74 12.11 -32.62
C CYS A 355 0.69 12.61 -32.90
N HIS A 356 1.60 11.74 -33.37
CA HIS A 356 3.00 12.07 -33.62
C HIS A 356 3.51 11.69 -35.02
N GLU A 357 2.65 11.77 -36.05
CA GLU A 357 2.99 11.45 -37.46
C GLU A 357 4.35 11.97 -37.93
N GLU A 358 4.62 13.27 -37.83
CA GLU A 358 5.91 13.88 -38.24
C GLU A 358 7.11 13.28 -37.51
N ARG A 359 6.96 12.95 -36.21
CA ARG A 359 8.04 12.40 -35.38
C ARG A 359 8.29 10.94 -35.70
N VAL A 360 7.24 10.15 -35.94
CA VAL A 360 7.35 8.74 -36.34
C VAL A 360 7.97 8.63 -37.73
N ALA A 361 7.58 9.50 -38.67
CA ALA A 361 8.20 9.57 -40.00
C ALA A 361 9.70 9.94 -39.96
N ASN A 362 10.12 10.71 -38.95
CA ASN A 362 11.49 11.21 -38.81
C ASN A 362 12.21 10.69 -37.54
N ALA A 363 11.90 9.46 -37.11
CA ALA A 363 12.35 8.90 -35.84
C ALA A 363 13.88 8.94 -35.65
N ALA A 364 14.66 8.64 -36.69
CA ALA A 364 16.13 8.69 -36.65
C ALA A 364 16.67 10.11 -36.38
N ALA A 365 16.14 11.12 -37.07
CA ALA A 365 16.54 12.51 -36.88
C ALA A 365 16.13 13.05 -35.50
N HIS A 366 14.98 12.60 -34.99
CA HIS A 366 14.51 12.98 -33.66
C HIS A 366 15.33 12.34 -32.53
N SER A 367 15.57 11.03 -32.62
CA SER A 367 16.25 10.20 -31.60
C SER A 367 17.78 10.30 -31.64
N ARG A 368 18.35 10.78 -32.76
CA ARG A 368 19.80 10.77 -33.06
C ARG A 368 20.42 9.36 -33.19
N HIS A 369 19.60 8.34 -33.46
CA HIS A 369 20.04 6.96 -33.69
C HIS A 369 19.74 6.50 -35.13
N PRO A 370 20.46 5.51 -35.68
CA PRO A 370 20.21 4.98 -37.02
C PRO A 370 18.77 4.49 -37.20
N ALA A 371 18.18 4.74 -38.38
CA ALA A 371 16.81 4.33 -38.67
C ALA A 371 16.63 2.81 -38.51
N GLY A 372 15.56 2.39 -37.83
CA GLY A 372 15.24 0.98 -37.57
C GLY A 372 16.01 0.34 -36.40
N SER A 373 17.01 1.03 -35.83
CA SER A 373 17.68 0.57 -34.60
C SER A 373 16.73 0.58 -33.39
N GLU A 374 16.97 -0.28 -32.40
CA GLU A 374 16.18 -0.29 -31.15
C GLU A 374 16.19 1.07 -30.44
N ALA A 375 17.34 1.77 -30.43
CA ALA A 375 17.49 3.09 -29.85
C ALA A 375 16.77 4.21 -30.62
N SER A 376 16.36 3.96 -31.87
CA SER A 376 15.55 4.93 -32.64
C SER A 376 14.05 4.89 -32.34
N ARG A 377 13.57 3.84 -31.64
CA ARG A 377 12.15 3.64 -31.30
C ARG A 377 11.70 4.59 -30.20
N CYS A 378 10.49 5.12 -30.32
CA CYS A 378 9.90 6.06 -29.35
C CYS A 378 9.90 5.50 -27.92
N ILE A 379 9.50 4.23 -27.78
CA ILE A 379 9.39 3.56 -26.48
C ILE A 379 10.74 3.41 -25.75
N SER A 380 11.86 3.33 -26.47
CA SER A 380 13.18 3.17 -25.87
C SER A 380 13.61 4.39 -25.04
N CYS A 381 13.20 5.59 -25.48
CA CYS A 381 13.52 6.85 -24.80
C CYS A 381 12.39 7.38 -23.91
N HIS A 382 11.13 7.23 -24.32
CA HIS A 382 9.97 7.77 -23.60
C HIS A 382 9.31 6.77 -22.64
N MET A 383 9.48 5.47 -22.86
CA MET A 383 8.95 4.40 -21.99
C MET A 383 10.08 3.46 -21.52
N PRO A 384 11.23 3.98 -21.04
CA PRO A 384 12.40 3.16 -20.71
C PRO A 384 12.05 2.06 -19.71
N MET A 385 12.65 0.89 -19.89
CA MET A 385 12.33 -0.30 -19.12
C MET A 385 13.36 -0.53 -18.01
N THR A 386 13.00 -0.12 -16.79
CA THR A 386 13.78 -0.34 -15.57
C THR A 386 13.59 -1.76 -15.03
N GLU A 387 14.48 -2.19 -14.14
CA GLU A 387 14.37 -3.44 -13.40
C GLU A 387 14.37 -3.13 -11.90
N PHE A 388 13.37 -3.63 -11.18
CA PHE A 388 13.30 -3.68 -9.73
C PHE A 388 12.79 -5.06 -9.34
N ALA A 389 13.21 -5.65 -8.21
CA ALA A 389 12.73 -6.97 -7.78
C ALA A 389 12.92 -8.10 -8.83
N ARG A 390 13.94 -8.00 -9.70
CA ARG A 390 14.13 -8.82 -10.94
C ARG A 390 12.99 -8.70 -11.98
N MET A 391 12.00 -7.86 -11.72
CA MET A 391 10.88 -7.55 -12.59
C MET A 391 11.17 -6.33 -13.47
N ARG A 392 11.06 -6.50 -14.79
CA ARG A 392 11.15 -5.39 -15.75
C ARG A 392 9.78 -4.78 -16.02
N ARG A 393 9.69 -3.45 -15.90
CA ARG A 393 8.49 -2.63 -16.18
C ARG A 393 8.90 -1.40 -17.00
N SER A 394 8.08 -1.01 -17.98
CA SER A 394 8.32 0.19 -18.79
C SER A 394 7.70 1.42 -18.15
N ASP A 395 8.35 2.57 -18.30
CA ASP A 395 7.77 3.84 -17.84
C ASP A 395 6.51 4.20 -18.63
N HIS A 396 5.48 4.69 -17.93
CA HIS A 396 4.18 5.05 -18.49
C HIS A 396 3.83 6.54 -18.32
N SER A 397 4.81 7.37 -17.95
CA SER A 397 4.68 8.82 -18.03
C SER A 397 4.83 9.34 -19.47
N MET A 398 5.51 8.58 -20.34
CA MET A 398 5.89 8.98 -21.70
C MET A 398 6.72 10.29 -21.73
N LEU A 399 7.26 10.70 -20.59
CA LEU A 399 8.09 11.91 -20.48
C LEU A 399 9.42 11.72 -21.22
N PRO A 400 9.98 12.79 -21.81
CA PRO A 400 11.31 12.72 -22.41
C PRO A 400 12.38 12.33 -21.38
N PRO A 401 13.48 11.69 -21.81
CA PRO A 401 14.58 11.35 -20.91
C PRO A 401 15.19 12.63 -20.32
N ALA A 402 15.39 12.66 -19.01
CA ALA A 402 15.94 13.81 -18.31
C ALA A 402 17.21 13.41 -17.50
N PRO A 403 18.37 13.25 -18.16
CA PRO A 403 19.61 12.85 -17.46
C PRO A 403 20.00 13.76 -16.30
N ALA A 404 19.62 15.05 -16.30
CA ALA A 404 19.84 15.93 -15.17
C ALA A 404 19.15 15.45 -13.87
N ALA A 405 18.03 14.72 -13.95
CA ALA A 405 17.40 14.10 -12.78
C ALA A 405 18.21 12.92 -12.22
N THR A 406 19.00 12.23 -13.07
CA THR A 406 19.98 11.24 -12.63
C THR A 406 21.15 11.89 -11.89
N ILE A 407 21.63 13.05 -12.37
CA ILE A 407 22.69 13.81 -11.70
C ILE A 407 22.23 14.27 -10.30
N ALA A 408 20.99 14.77 -10.19
CA ALA A 408 20.46 15.30 -8.93
C ALA A 408 20.02 14.21 -7.92
N TRP A 409 19.33 13.16 -8.38
CA TRP A 409 18.65 12.19 -7.49
C TRP A 409 18.94 10.72 -7.80
N LYS A 410 19.89 10.41 -8.70
CA LYS A 410 20.16 9.05 -9.20
C LYS A 410 18.95 8.38 -9.87
N SER A 411 17.96 9.18 -10.31
CA SER A 411 16.80 8.71 -11.08
C SER A 411 17.26 7.94 -12.34
N PRO A 412 16.64 6.80 -12.71
CA PRO A 412 17.01 6.08 -13.92
C PRO A 412 16.70 6.90 -15.18
N ASN A 413 17.58 6.89 -16.18
CA ASN A 413 17.32 7.54 -17.47
C ASN A 413 17.59 6.62 -18.66
N ALA A 414 16.89 6.84 -19.77
CA ALA A 414 16.96 5.99 -20.95
C ALA A 414 18.36 5.90 -21.59
N CYS A 415 19.16 6.97 -21.52
CA CYS A 415 20.47 7.02 -22.14
C CYS A 415 21.45 6.08 -21.42
N ASN A 416 21.57 6.18 -20.09
CA ASN A 416 22.50 5.34 -19.33
C ASN A 416 22.02 3.90 -19.12
N LEU A 417 20.77 3.56 -19.47
CA LEU A 417 20.32 2.16 -19.58
C LEU A 417 20.95 1.43 -20.79
N CYS A 418 21.38 2.16 -21.82
CA CYS A 418 22.09 1.61 -22.98
C CYS A 418 23.60 1.96 -22.95
N HIS A 419 23.94 3.16 -22.52
CA HIS A 419 25.31 3.69 -22.42
C HIS A 419 25.83 3.58 -20.98
N ALA A 420 26.01 2.34 -20.52
CA ALA A 420 26.53 2.04 -19.19
C ALA A 420 28.01 2.42 -19.01
N ASP A 421 28.73 2.68 -20.11
CA ASP A 421 30.10 3.16 -20.16
C ASP A 421 30.21 4.70 -20.13
N ARG A 422 29.10 5.41 -19.93
CA ARG A 422 29.02 6.87 -19.80
C ARG A 422 28.26 7.25 -18.54
N ASP A 423 28.55 8.43 -18.01
CA ASP A 423 27.79 9.02 -16.91
C ASP A 423 26.55 9.80 -17.41
N ALA A 424 25.78 10.35 -16.47
CA ALA A 424 24.61 11.15 -16.79
C ALA A 424 24.95 12.58 -17.27
N ALA A 425 26.15 13.09 -16.97
CA ALA A 425 26.59 14.41 -17.40
C ALA A 425 26.87 14.43 -18.92
N TRP A 426 27.46 13.36 -19.45
CA TRP A 426 27.58 13.12 -20.89
C TRP A 426 26.21 13.19 -21.59
N ALA A 427 25.21 12.49 -21.06
CA ALA A 427 23.87 12.47 -21.62
C ALA A 427 23.16 13.84 -21.51
N ASP A 428 23.30 14.54 -20.37
CA ASP A 428 22.73 15.88 -20.15
C ASP A 428 23.31 16.91 -21.14
N ASN A 429 24.63 16.91 -21.31
CA ASN A 429 25.33 17.77 -22.28
C ASN A 429 24.80 17.57 -23.70
N LEU A 430 24.60 16.31 -24.12
CA LEU A 430 24.06 15.99 -25.44
C LEU A 430 22.62 16.47 -25.63
N VAL A 431 21.70 16.19 -24.70
CA VAL A 431 20.29 16.60 -24.86
C VAL A 431 20.12 18.11 -24.83
N ARG A 432 20.95 18.84 -24.08
CA ARG A 432 21.02 20.31 -24.08
C ARG A 432 21.59 20.86 -25.38
N ALA A 433 22.63 20.25 -25.94
CA ALA A 433 23.16 20.62 -27.26
C ALA A 433 22.15 20.35 -28.40
N TRP A 434 21.31 19.32 -28.29
CA TRP A 434 20.34 18.94 -29.33
C TRP A 434 19.02 19.73 -29.29
N ARG A 435 18.69 20.41 -28.19
CA ARG A 435 17.38 21.04 -27.96
C ARG A 435 17.54 22.48 -27.46
N THR A 436 17.08 23.44 -28.25
CA THR A 436 17.13 24.88 -27.92
C THR A 436 16.30 25.27 -26.69
N ARG A 437 15.23 24.52 -26.39
CA ARG A 437 14.44 24.66 -25.15
C ARG A 437 14.89 23.61 -24.14
N ASP A 438 15.28 24.07 -22.94
CA ASP A 438 15.45 23.19 -21.79
C ASP A 438 14.10 22.62 -21.34
N TYR A 439 13.79 21.42 -21.83
CA TYR A 439 12.61 20.66 -21.45
C TYR A 439 12.78 19.94 -20.11
N GLN A 440 14.00 19.87 -19.57
CA GLN A 440 14.29 19.23 -18.28
C GLN A 440 13.99 20.18 -17.12
N ALA A 441 14.21 21.48 -17.28
CA ALA A 441 13.98 22.48 -16.23
C ALA A 441 12.61 22.36 -15.50
N PRO A 442 11.45 22.15 -16.18
CA PRO A 442 10.18 21.92 -15.49
C PRO A 442 10.17 20.64 -14.64
N VAL A 443 10.78 19.55 -15.13
CA VAL A 443 10.89 18.26 -14.41
C VAL A 443 11.77 18.42 -13.18
N LEU A 444 12.95 19.06 -13.33
CA LEU A 444 13.86 19.35 -12.23
C LEU A 444 13.22 20.25 -11.17
N ARG A 445 12.41 21.23 -11.59
CA ARG A 445 11.69 22.12 -10.69
C ARG A 445 10.67 21.36 -9.83
N SER A 446 9.77 20.59 -10.43
CA SER A 446 8.78 19.81 -9.66
C SER A 446 9.45 18.76 -8.78
N ALA A 447 10.48 18.08 -9.30
CA ALA A 447 11.22 17.06 -8.56
C ALA A 447 11.96 17.64 -7.35
N GLY A 448 12.58 18.82 -7.51
CA GLY A 448 13.23 19.53 -6.40
C GLY A 448 12.26 19.95 -5.30
N LEU A 449 11.03 20.33 -5.63
CA LEU A 449 10.01 20.63 -4.60
C LEU A 449 9.59 19.38 -3.83
N VAL A 450 9.45 18.23 -4.51
CA VAL A 450 9.13 16.95 -3.87
C VAL A 450 10.28 16.46 -2.99
N ASP A 451 11.53 16.55 -3.48
CA ASP A 451 12.73 16.15 -2.75
C ASP A 451 12.97 17.00 -1.49
N ASP A 452 12.90 18.33 -1.61
CA ASP A 452 12.96 19.26 -0.47
C ASP A 452 11.87 18.91 0.57
N ALA A 453 10.63 18.67 0.11
CA ALA A 453 9.51 18.36 1.01
C ALA A 453 9.65 16.98 1.70
N ARG A 454 10.17 15.96 1.01
CA ARG A 454 10.54 14.65 1.60
C ARG A 454 11.61 14.79 2.68
N LYS A 455 12.61 15.63 2.44
CA LYS A 455 13.70 15.96 3.39
C LYS A 455 13.28 16.91 4.52
N ARG A 456 12.04 17.43 4.48
CA ARG A 456 11.50 18.45 5.39
C ARG A 456 12.27 19.79 5.33
N GLU A 457 12.77 20.14 4.15
CA GLU A 457 13.46 21.40 3.88
C GLU A 457 12.50 22.48 3.38
N TRP A 458 11.95 23.28 4.29
CA TRP A 458 10.88 24.23 3.99
C TRP A 458 11.33 25.57 3.37
N LYS A 459 12.59 25.68 2.92
CA LYS A 459 13.15 26.93 2.34
C LYS A 459 12.36 27.40 1.11
N LYS A 460 11.88 26.46 0.28
CA LYS A 460 11.06 26.72 -0.91
C LYS A 460 9.54 26.67 -0.64
N LEU A 461 9.08 26.76 0.61
CA LEU A 461 7.64 26.66 0.93
C LEU A 461 6.75 27.58 0.07
N PRO A 462 7.05 28.87 -0.17
CA PRO A 462 6.22 29.72 -1.04
C PRO A 462 6.08 29.15 -2.47
N GLU A 463 7.12 28.50 -2.98
CA GLU A 463 7.11 27.87 -4.31
C GLU A 463 6.33 26.55 -4.30
N MET A 464 6.42 25.75 -3.23
CA MET A 464 5.61 24.54 -3.04
C MET A 464 4.11 24.88 -3.00
N LEU A 465 3.73 25.93 -2.26
CA LEU A 465 2.34 26.40 -2.18
C LEU A 465 1.86 27.01 -3.51
N ALA A 466 2.68 27.84 -4.16
CA ALA A 466 2.37 28.36 -5.49
C ALA A 466 2.26 27.25 -6.55
N TYR A 467 3.03 26.16 -6.42
CA TYR A 467 2.84 24.96 -7.22
C TYR A 467 1.48 24.33 -6.92
N ILE A 468 1.14 24.05 -5.65
CA ILE A 468 -0.15 23.46 -5.25
C ILE A 468 -1.36 24.25 -5.75
N GLU A 469 -1.26 25.57 -5.92
CA GLU A 469 -2.36 26.43 -6.41
C GLU A 469 -2.34 26.70 -7.93
N GLY A 470 -1.30 26.28 -8.65
CA GLY A 470 -1.11 26.57 -10.08
C GLY A 470 -2.10 25.83 -11.00
N LYS A 471 -2.52 26.48 -12.09
CA LYS A 471 -3.45 25.86 -13.06
C LYS A 471 -2.77 24.80 -13.92
N ASP A 472 -1.59 25.09 -14.46
CA ASP A 472 -0.89 24.26 -15.44
C ASP A 472 0.08 23.25 -14.81
N ARG A 473 -0.36 22.59 -13.73
CA ARG A 473 0.48 21.69 -12.91
C ARG A 473 0.13 20.22 -13.08
N ASP A 474 1.04 19.37 -12.62
CA ASP A 474 0.77 17.95 -12.44
C ASP A 474 0.00 17.69 -11.12
N GLU A 475 -1.14 17.00 -11.21
CA GLU A 475 -2.02 16.67 -10.07
C GLU A 475 -1.40 15.65 -9.10
N VAL A 476 -0.58 14.71 -9.60
CA VAL A 476 0.12 13.73 -8.77
C VAL A 476 1.17 14.45 -7.94
N VAL A 477 1.96 15.34 -8.56
CA VAL A 477 2.92 16.20 -7.84
C VAL A 477 2.20 17.10 -6.82
N ALA A 478 1.06 17.71 -7.19
CA ALA A 478 0.30 18.56 -6.28
C ALA A 478 -0.21 17.79 -5.05
N ALA A 479 -0.79 16.60 -5.24
CA ALA A 479 -1.22 15.72 -4.16
C ALA A 479 -0.04 15.27 -3.28
N SER A 480 1.11 14.96 -3.90
CA SER A 480 2.36 14.61 -3.20
C SER A 480 2.82 15.73 -2.27
N LEU A 481 2.87 16.97 -2.77
CA LEU A 481 3.27 18.13 -1.97
C LEU A 481 2.29 18.40 -0.83
N VAL A 482 0.98 18.27 -1.05
CA VAL A 482 -0.02 18.39 0.01
C VAL A 482 0.17 17.33 1.10
N ARG A 483 0.44 16.06 0.72
CA ARG A 483 0.71 14.96 1.66
C ARG A 483 1.99 15.19 2.47
N LEU A 484 3.08 15.63 1.82
CA LEU A 484 4.38 15.87 2.45
C LEU A 484 4.38 17.11 3.37
N LEU A 485 3.70 18.18 2.96
CA LEU A 485 3.61 19.43 3.73
C LEU A 485 2.81 19.31 5.05
N ARG A 486 2.14 18.19 5.31
CA ARG A 486 1.58 17.88 6.64
C ARG A 486 2.63 17.92 7.75
N ALA A 487 3.90 17.63 7.43
CA ALA A 487 5.02 17.70 8.36
C ALA A 487 5.66 19.10 8.47
N CYS A 488 5.19 20.08 7.69
CA CYS A 488 5.69 21.46 7.75
C CYS A 488 5.05 22.20 8.94
N PRO A 489 5.83 22.84 9.84
CA PRO A 489 5.27 23.57 10.98
C PRO A 489 4.57 24.87 10.55
N ASP A 490 4.99 25.48 9.44
CA ASP A 490 4.55 26.80 9.00
C ASP A 490 3.06 26.84 8.61
N ASP A 491 2.30 27.77 9.22
CA ASP A 491 0.86 27.89 9.03
C ASP A 491 0.43 28.47 7.67
N ARG A 492 1.34 29.01 6.86
CA ARG A 492 1.05 29.48 5.49
C ARG A 492 0.55 28.35 4.58
N LYS A 493 0.73 27.08 4.96
CA LYS A 493 0.18 25.92 4.25
C LYS A 493 -1.35 25.81 4.32
N TRP A 494 -1.98 26.29 5.39
CA TRP A 494 -3.40 26.01 5.63
C TRP A 494 -4.36 26.64 4.60
N PRO A 495 -4.19 27.92 4.17
CA PRO A 495 -5.02 28.49 3.11
C PRO A 495 -4.92 27.71 1.79
N ALA A 496 -3.72 27.25 1.42
CA ALA A 496 -3.51 26.45 0.22
C ALA A 496 -4.21 25.09 0.29
N PHE A 497 -4.19 24.41 1.45
CA PHE A 497 -4.93 23.17 1.66
C PHE A 497 -6.45 23.39 1.60
N VAL A 498 -6.96 24.45 2.23
CA VAL A 498 -8.39 24.80 2.17
C VAL A 498 -8.82 25.09 0.72
N LYS A 499 -8.00 25.81 -0.05
CA LYS A 499 -8.24 26.07 -1.47
C LYS A 499 -8.19 24.79 -2.32
N ALA A 500 -7.28 23.86 -1.99
CA ALA A 500 -7.15 22.57 -2.67
C ALA A 500 -8.35 21.62 -2.46
N LEU A 501 -9.25 21.87 -1.49
CA LEU A 501 -10.54 21.18 -1.37
C LEU A 501 -11.50 21.48 -2.54
N SER A 502 -11.20 22.46 -3.40
CA SER A 502 -11.98 22.77 -4.61
C SER A 502 -11.21 22.50 -5.91
N ASP A 503 -10.12 21.74 -5.86
CA ASP A 503 -9.35 21.37 -7.05
C ASP A 503 -10.15 20.43 -7.99
N PRO A 504 -10.03 20.51 -9.33
CA PRO A 504 -10.65 19.54 -10.24
C PRO A 504 -10.27 18.07 -9.95
N SER A 505 -9.06 17.79 -9.47
CA SER A 505 -8.59 16.44 -9.19
C SER A 505 -9.14 15.89 -7.87
N PRO A 506 -9.86 14.75 -7.86
CA PRO A 506 -10.27 14.11 -6.60
C PRO A 506 -9.09 13.60 -5.77
N LEU A 507 -7.93 13.32 -6.41
CA LEU A 507 -6.70 12.95 -5.70
C LEU A 507 -6.16 14.13 -4.88
N VAL A 508 -6.15 15.34 -5.47
CA VAL A 508 -5.73 16.57 -4.78
C VAL A 508 -6.74 16.95 -3.68
N ARG A 509 -8.05 16.89 -3.95
CA ARG A 509 -9.08 17.17 -2.93
C ARG A 509 -9.02 16.18 -1.75
N GLY A 510 -8.83 14.89 -2.03
CA GLY A 510 -8.67 13.85 -1.01
C GLY A 510 -7.40 14.05 -0.17
N ALA A 511 -6.27 14.37 -0.82
CA ALA A 511 -5.04 14.73 -0.13
C ALA A 511 -5.21 15.98 0.75
N ALA A 512 -5.91 17.00 0.26
CA ALA A 512 -6.17 18.24 1.01
C ALA A 512 -7.06 18.01 2.24
N ALA A 513 -8.12 17.24 2.11
CA ALA A 513 -8.97 16.86 3.23
C ALA A 513 -8.17 16.10 4.31
N ALA A 514 -7.38 15.08 3.92
CA ALA A 514 -6.52 14.34 4.84
C ALA A 514 -5.39 15.19 5.46
N ALA A 515 -4.94 16.24 4.75
CA ALA A 515 -3.93 17.16 5.25
C ALA A 515 -4.46 18.14 6.30
N LEU A 516 -5.77 18.41 6.30
CA LEU A 516 -6.46 19.29 7.25
C LEU A 516 -6.86 18.60 8.58
N THR A 517 -6.57 17.30 8.75
CA THR A 517 -6.76 16.62 10.05
C THR A 517 -6.00 17.35 11.17
N GLY A 518 -6.71 17.77 12.21
CA GLY A 518 -6.17 18.57 13.31
C GLY A 518 -6.24 20.09 13.11
N TYR A 519 -6.52 20.55 11.89
CA TYR A 519 -6.78 21.97 11.57
C TYR A 519 -8.28 22.16 11.27
N VAL A 520 -9.12 22.05 12.29
CA VAL A 520 -10.57 22.30 12.20
C VAL A 520 -10.89 23.67 12.82
N THR A 521 -10.84 24.69 11.97
CA THR A 521 -11.03 26.10 12.31
C THR A 521 -12.24 26.67 11.56
N PRO A 522 -12.72 27.89 11.87
CA PRO A 522 -13.78 28.53 11.07
C PRO A 522 -13.45 28.62 9.56
N GLN A 523 -12.16 28.69 9.20
CA GLN A 523 -11.69 28.73 7.82
C GLN A 523 -11.78 27.38 7.10
N SER A 524 -11.64 26.25 7.81
CA SER A 524 -11.61 24.91 7.21
C SER A 524 -12.88 24.09 7.42
N ILE A 525 -13.65 24.35 8.48
CA ILE A 525 -14.80 23.51 8.85
C ILE A 525 -15.90 23.51 7.77
N HIS A 526 -16.27 24.66 7.21
CA HIS A 526 -17.29 24.73 6.16
C HIS A 526 -16.81 24.10 4.83
N PRO A 527 -15.60 24.36 4.33
CA PRO A 527 -15.02 23.62 3.20
C PRO A 527 -14.95 22.09 3.42
N LEU A 528 -14.58 21.63 4.61
CA LEU A 528 -14.57 20.20 4.93
C LEU A 528 -15.99 19.61 4.98
N LEU A 529 -16.98 20.33 5.51
CA LEU A 529 -18.39 19.92 5.48
C LEU A 529 -18.98 19.94 4.06
N ALA A 530 -18.47 20.79 3.16
CA ALA A 530 -18.79 20.68 1.74
C ALA A 530 -18.14 19.42 1.11
N ALA A 531 -16.91 19.08 1.51
CA ALA A 531 -16.19 17.90 1.03
C ALA A 531 -16.81 16.55 1.47
N THR A 532 -17.58 16.49 2.57
CA THR A 532 -18.39 15.29 2.89
C THR A 532 -19.53 15.04 1.89
N ARG A 533 -19.79 15.99 0.97
CA ARG A 533 -20.74 15.87 -0.14
C ARG A 533 -20.07 15.78 -1.52
N ASP A 534 -18.74 15.62 -1.57
CA ASP A 534 -18.04 15.47 -2.84
C ASP A 534 -18.61 14.29 -3.65
N SER A 535 -18.60 14.41 -4.98
CA SER A 535 -19.01 13.33 -5.86
C SER A 535 -18.19 12.04 -5.66
N TYR A 536 -16.91 12.12 -5.27
CA TYR A 536 -16.01 10.97 -5.09
C TYR A 536 -15.94 10.49 -3.63
N ARG A 537 -16.06 9.17 -3.41
CA ARG A 537 -15.96 8.56 -2.08
C ARG A 537 -14.64 8.91 -1.38
N LEU A 538 -13.51 8.88 -2.08
CA LEU A 538 -12.20 9.23 -1.52
C LEU A 538 -12.20 10.60 -0.83
N VAL A 539 -12.82 11.62 -1.43
CA VAL A 539 -12.85 12.96 -0.84
C VAL A 539 -13.76 12.99 0.39
N ARG A 540 -14.93 12.32 0.33
CA ARG A 540 -15.88 12.24 1.46
C ARG A 540 -15.27 11.58 2.69
N ILE A 541 -14.60 10.43 2.54
CA ILE A 541 -14.01 9.72 3.68
C ILE A 541 -12.84 10.50 4.30
N ARG A 542 -11.99 11.15 3.49
CA ARG A 542 -10.90 11.98 4.02
C ARG A 542 -11.43 13.23 4.72
N ALA A 543 -12.56 13.79 4.26
CA ALA A 543 -13.25 14.86 4.97
C ALA A 543 -13.85 14.39 6.31
N ALA A 544 -14.43 13.18 6.36
CA ALA A 544 -14.91 12.58 7.60
C ALA A 544 -13.79 12.29 8.61
N GLU A 545 -12.62 11.81 8.16
CA GLU A 545 -11.41 11.65 8.97
C GLU A 545 -10.93 12.99 9.56
N ALA A 546 -10.89 14.06 8.76
CA ALA A 546 -10.52 15.39 9.25
C ALA A 546 -11.54 15.98 10.23
N LEU A 547 -12.83 15.69 10.02
CA LEU A 547 -13.96 16.12 10.87
C LEU A 547 -14.29 15.13 12.00
N ALA A 548 -13.41 14.17 12.32
CA ALA A 548 -13.68 13.16 13.34
C ALA A 548 -14.03 13.77 14.71
N GLY A 549 -13.33 14.83 15.13
CA GLY A 549 -13.62 15.54 16.39
C GLY A 549 -14.88 16.41 16.40
N VAL A 550 -15.53 16.63 15.24
CA VAL A 550 -16.76 17.44 15.17
C VAL A 550 -17.95 16.57 15.55
N GLN A 551 -18.63 16.90 16.64
CA GLN A 551 -19.82 16.16 17.07
C GLN A 551 -21.01 16.47 16.14
N PRO A 552 -21.59 15.51 15.39
CA PRO A 552 -22.65 15.79 14.41
C PRO A 552 -23.92 16.35 15.03
N ALA A 553 -24.17 16.09 16.31
CA ALA A 553 -25.25 16.70 17.08
C ALA A 553 -25.13 18.24 17.22
N ARG A 554 -23.96 18.82 16.95
CA ARG A 554 -23.73 20.28 16.87
C ARG A 554 -23.98 20.87 15.48
N LEU A 555 -24.31 20.04 14.49
CA LEU A 555 -24.57 20.43 13.11
C LEU A 555 -26.07 20.37 12.79
N GLY A 556 -26.53 21.27 11.91
CA GLY A 556 -27.90 21.31 11.42
C GLY A 556 -28.06 20.68 10.04
N GLY A 557 -29.26 20.15 9.76
CA GLY A 557 -29.71 19.78 8.41
C GLY A 557 -28.72 18.91 7.61
N VAL A 558 -28.38 19.39 6.41
CA VAL A 558 -27.58 18.67 5.41
C VAL A 558 -26.14 18.40 5.88
N ASP A 559 -25.52 19.33 6.62
CA ASP A 559 -24.15 19.15 7.13
C ASP A 559 -24.06 17.97 8.11
N ARG A 560 -25.07 17.81 8.97
CA ARG A 560 -25.17 16.65 9.87
C ARG A 560 -25.31 15.36 9.07
N GLN A 561 -26.29 15.28 8.17
CA GLN A 561 -26.57 14.05 7.40
C GLN A 561 -25.38 13.61 6.54
N SER A 562 -24.69 14.56 5.90
CA SER A 562 -23.54 14.27 5.05
C SER A 562 -22.30 13.85 5.84
N LEU A 563 -22.05 14.44 7.02
CA LEU A 563 -20.96 13.99 7.89
C LEU A 563 -21.19 12.56 8.43
N GLU A 564 -22.39 12.22 8.88
CA GLU A 564 -22.70 10.85 9.35
C GLU A 564 -22.50 9.83 8.22
N LYS A 565 -23.07 10.07 7.03
CA LYS A 565 -22.87 9.19 5.88
C LYS A 565 -21.39 9.06 5.48
N ALA A 566 -20.63 10.15 5.49
CA ALA A 566 -19.21 10.11 5.15
C ALA A 566 -18.37 9.34 6.20
N ARG A 567 -18.82 9.31 7.46
CA ARG A 567 -18.23 8.46 8.52
C ARG A 567 -18.55 6.98 8.31
N GLU A 568 -19.78 6.64 7.97
CA GLU A 568 -20.16 5.27 7.61
C GLU A 568 -19.32 4.76 6.42
N GLU A 569 -19.11 5.60 5.40
CA GLU A 569 -18.20 5.29 4.28
C GLU A 569 -16.73 5.14 4.73
N ALA A 570 -16.25 5.95 5.69
CA ALA A 570 -14.88 5.85 6.23
C ALA A 570 -14.68 4.59 7.08
N GLU A 571 -15.64 4.24 7.94
CA GLU A 571 -15.62 2.97 8.70
C GLU A 571 -15.66 1.76 7.75
N THR A 572 -16.50 1.81 6.72
CA THR A 572 -16.56 0.78 5.66
C THR A 572 -15.25 0.67 4.88
N SER A 573 -14.61 1.81 4.57
CA SER A 573 -13.30 1.89 3.91
C SER A 573 -12.22 1.15 4.72
N PHE A 574 -12.11 1.41 6.03
CA PHE A 574 -11.16 0.66 6.85
C PHE A 574 -11.53 -0.83 6.97
N ARG A 575 -12.82 -1.17 7.07
CA ARG A 575 -13.25 -2.57 7.11
C ARG A 575 -13.13 -3.33 5.77
N ALA A 576 -12.71 -2.68 4.68
CA ALA A 576 -12.48 -3.32 3.38
C ALA A 576 -11.27 -4.29 3.37
N ARG A 577 -10.31 -4.13 4.29
CA ARG A 577 -9.22 -5.09 4.53
C ARG A 577 -9.15 -5.44 6.03
N PRO A 578 -9.96 -6.40 6.50
CA PRO A 578 -10.06 -6.77 7.92
C PRO A 578 -8.85 -7.58 8.43
N ASP A 579 -7.96 -8.02 7.54
CA ASP A 579 -6.69 -8.68 7.85
C ASP A 579 -5.51 -7.68 7.95
N ASP A 580 -5.69 -6.46 7.47
CA ASP A 580 -4.68 -5.40 7.53
C ASP A 580 -4.70 -4.68 8.89
N TYR A 581 -3.63 -4.85 9.67
CA TYR A 581 -3.45 -4.16 10.95
C TYR A 581 -3.53 -2.63 10.83
N ALA A 582 -3.14 -2.05 9.68
CA ALA A 582 -3.16 -0.61 9.46
C ALA A 582 -4.61 -0.09 9.31
N SER A 583 -5.51 -0.90 8.75
CA SER A 583 -6.95 -0.61 8.74
C SER A 583 -7.49 -0.43 10.16
N HIS A 584 -7.23 -1.41 11.03
CA HIS A 584 -7.66 -1.39 12.44
C HIS A 584 -7.01 -0.24 13.23
N TYR A 585 -5.72 0.04 12.99
CA TYR A 585 -5.05 1.20 13.59
C TYR A 585 -5.71 2.53 13.18
N ASN A 586 -6.02 2.71 11.89
CA ASN A 586 -6.63 3.94 11.39
C ASN A 586 -8.10 4.09 11.82
N LEU A 587 -8.84 2.99 11.92
CA LEU A 587 -10.19 2.99 12.49
C LEU A 587 -10.16 3.32 14.00
N GLY A 588 -9.17 2.81 14.73
CA GLY A 588 -8.90 3.24 16.11
C GLY A 588 -8.60 4.74 16.22
N ASN A 589 -7.82 5.30 15.30
CA ASN A 589 -7.56 6.75 15.24
C ASN A 589 -8.85 7.55 15.00
N LEU A 590 -9.72 7.09 14.09
CA LEU A 590 -11.03 7.69 13.82
C LEU A 590 -11.92 7.68 15.07
N TYR A 591 -12.04 6.53 15.73
CA TYR A 591 -12.84 6.40 16.96
C TYR A 591 -12.28 7.21 18.14
N LEU A 592 -10.95 7.32 18.27
CA LEU A 592 -10.33 8.12 19.32
C LEU A 592 -10.58 9.61 19.09
N ALA A 593 -10.37 10.09 17.87
CA ALA A 593 -10.66 11.48 17.48
C ALA A 593 -12.16 11.81 17.59
N GLY A 594 -13.05 10.84 17.34
CA GLY A 594 -14.50 10.93 17.55
C GLY A 594 -14.96 11.00 19.00
N GLY A 595 -14.06 10.84 19.99
CA GLY A 595 -14.42 10.82 21.41
C GLY A 595 -14.97 9.47 21.89
N THR A 596 -14.68 8.38 21.18
CA THR A 596 -15.11 7.01 21.54
C THR A 596 -13.90 6.11 21.89
N PRO A 597 -13.13 6.44 22.96
CA PRO A 597 -11.86 5.76 23.27
C PRO A 597 -12.00 4.25 23.53
N ARG A 598 -13.16 3.76 23.98
CA ARG A 598 -13.38 2.31 24.18
C ARG A 598 -13.39 1.53 22.86
N LYS A 599 -14.11 2.02 21.84
CA LYS A 599 -14.03 1.48 20.47
C LYS A 599 -12.62 1.60 19.89
N ALA A 600 -11.93 2.70 20.18
CA ALA A 600 -10.56 2.89 19.73
C ALA A 600 -9.60 1.82 20.29
N ILE A 601 -9.71 1.52 21.60
CA ILE A 601 -8.94 0.46 22.26
C ILE A 601 -9.19 -0.90 21.60
N GLU A 602 -10.45 -1.27 21.35
CA GLU A 602 -10.81 -2.54 20.69
C GLU A 602 -10.09 -2.69 19.33
N GLU A 603 -10.12 -1.66 18.49
CA GLU A 603 -9.47 -1.67 17.18
C GLU A 603 -7.92 -1.61 17.28
N TYR A 604 -7.34 -0.87 18.23
CA TYR A 604 -5.89 -0.90 18.48
C TYR A 604 -5.39 -2.25 19.02
N GLU A 605 -6.20 -2.95 19.83
CA GLU A 605 -5.89 -4.30 20.33
C GLU A 605 -5.94 -5.33 19.20
N ILE A 606 -6.92 -5.22 18.30
CA ILE A 606 -6.97 -6.01 17.08
C ILE A 606 -5.72 -5.74 16.22
N SER A 607 -5.37 -4.49 15.96
CA SER A 607 -4.15 -4.11 15.23
C SER A 607 -2.89 -4.68 15.89
N SER A 608 -2.80 -4.63 17.23
CA SER A 608 -1.71 -5.18 18.03
C SER A 608 -1.68 -6.72 18.12
N ARG A 609 -2.76 -7.40 17.71
CA ARG A 609 -2.86 -8.86 17.55
C ARG A 609 -2.40 -9.28 16.16
N LEU A 610 -2.81 -8.55 15.12
CA LEU A 610 -2.43 -8.79 13.72
C LEU A 610 -0.95 -8.47 13.46
N ARG A 611 -0.41 -7.40 14.08
CA ARG A 611 1.02 -7.05 14.06
C ARG A 611 1.56 -6.78 15.46
N PRO A 612 2.00 -7.84 16.18
CA PRO A 612 2.49 -7.72 17.55
C PRO A 612 3.76 -6.89 17.75
N ASP A 613 4.49 -6.64 16.66
CA ASP A 613 5.69 -5.83 16.49
C ASP A 613 5.42 -4.36 16.12
N SER A 614 4.15 -4.00 15.86
CA SER A 614 3.76 -2.63 15.52
C SER A 614 3.69 -1.74 16.77
N VAL A 615 4.50 -0.68 16.79
CA VAL A 615 4.56 0.29 17.90
C VAL A 615 3.39 1.30 17.92
N PRO A 616 2.95 1.91 16.79
CA PRO A 616 1.92 2.95 16.82
C PRO A 616 0.59 2.56 17.49
N PRO A 617 0.02 1.35 17.28
CA PRO A 617 -1.21 0.93 17.96
C PRO A 617 -1.06 0.90 19.49
N LEU A 618 0.10 0.49 20.01
CA LEU A 618 0.37 0.44 21.45
C LEU A 618 0.48 1.84 22.06
N VAL A 619 1.07 2.79 21.33
CA VAL A 619 1.15 4.20 21.77
C VAL A 619 -0.26 4.80 21.79
N ASN A 620 -1.06 4.64 20.72
CA ASN A 620 -2.38 5.27 20.66
C ASN A 620 -3.41 4.57 21.57
N ALA A 621 -3.31 3.26 21.79
CA ALA A 621 -4.05 2.56 22.84
C ALA A 621 -3.75 3.15 24.22
N SER A 622 -2.49 3.47 24.52
CA SER A 622 -2.16 4.10 25.80
C SER A 622 -2.79 5.48 26.00
N LEU A 623 -2.93 6.27 24.93
CA LEU A 623 -3.62 7.57 24.97
C LEU A 623 -5.12 7.38 25.21
N ALA A 624 -5.74 6.40 24.55
CA ALA A 624 -7.14 6.05 24.76
C ALA A 624 -7.41 5.50 26.17
N TYR A 625 -6.49 4.70 26.72
CA TYR A 625 -6.53 4.23 28.10
C TYR A 625 -6.38 5.37 29.12
N ASN A 626 -5.43 6.30 28.92
CA ASN A 626 -5.27 7.47 29.80
C ASN A 626 -6.51 8.38 29.77
N ALA A 627 -7.14 8.56 28.59
CA ALA A 627 -8.40 9.29 28.45
C ALA A 627 -9.59 8.65 29.19
N LEU A 628 -9.49 7.37 29.59
CA LEU A 628 -10.45 6.66 30.43
C LEU A 628 -10.00 6.54 31.90
N GLY A 629 -8.82 7.06 32.26
CA GLY A 629 -8.21 6.87 33.58
C GLY A 629 -7.65 5.45 33.82
N GLU A 630 -7.59 4.59 32.80
CA GLU A 630 -7.08 3.21 32.88
C GLU A 630 -5.53 3.20 32.83
N ASN A 631 -4.88 4.01 33.68
CA ASN A 631 -3.47 4.44 33.58
C ASN A 631 -2.44 3.32 33.80
N ASP A 632 -2.84 2.17 34.34
CA ASP A 632 -1.98 0.99 34.43
C ASP A 632 -1.90 0.23 33.09
N LYS A 633 -3.01 0.15 32.34
CA LYS A 633 -3.02 -0.41 30.99
C LYS A 633 -2.29 0.50 29.99
N ALA A 634 -2.41 1.82 30.17
CA ALA A 634 -1.62 2.78 29.43
C ALA A 634 -0.10 2.58 29.66
N GLU A 635 0.33 2.41 30.91
CA GLU A 635 1.74 2.15 31.26
C GLU A 635 2.21 0.80 30.69
N GLN A 636 1.39 -0.25 30.77
CA GLN A 636 1.68 -1.56 30.19
C GLN A 636 1.89 -1.48 28.67
N SER A 637 1.01 -0.77 27.96
CA SER A 637 1.04 -0.61 26.51
C SER A 637 2.31 0.14 26.06
N LEU A 638 2.66 1.22 26.76
CA LEU A 638 3.88 1.99 26.49
C LEU A 638 5.17 1.23 26.85
N ARG A 639 5.18 0.46 27.94
CA ARG A 639 6.33 -0.41 28.26
C ARG A 639 6.50 -1.53 27.23
N ARG A 640 5.41 -2.07 26.66
CA ARG A 640 5.49 -3.00 25.51
C ARG A 640 6.05 -2.30 24.26
N ALA A 641 5.60 -1.08 23.95
CA ALA A 641 6.10 -0.28 22.84
C ALA A 641 7.62 -0.03 22.95
N VAL A 642 8.11 0.39 24.12
CA VAL A 642 9.54 0.60 24.39
C VAL A 642 10.33 -0.71 24.39
N LYS A 643 9.73 -1.85 24.77
CA LYS A 643 10.38 -3.17 24.64
C LYS A 643 10.58 -3.58 23.17
N ILE A 644 9.61 -3.29 22.30
CA ILE A 644 9.67 -3.61 20.87
C ILE A 644 10.67 -2.70 20.14
N ALA A 645 10.60 -1.39 20.39
CA ALA A 645 11.50 -0.41 19.79
C ALA A 645 12.16 0.47 20.87
N PRO A 646 13.30 0.02 21.45
CA PRO A 646 13.99 0.75 22.51
C PRO A 646 14.49 2.14 22.12
N GLU A 647 14.65 2.47 20.84
CA GLU A 647 15.03 3.82 20.39
C GLU A 647 13.84 4.61 19.81
N ASN A 648 12.60 4.20 20.07
CA ASN A 648 11.42 4.97 19.63
C ASN A 648 11.16 6.16 20.56
N ALA A 649 11.54 7.36 20.09
CA ALA A 649 11.39 8.61 20.85
C ALA A 649 9.94 8.90 21.27
N ALA A 650 8.95 8.61 20.41
CA ALA A 650 7.53 8.89 20.70
C ALA A 650 6.98 7.97 21.80
N ALA A 651 7.29 6.67 21.78
CA ALA A 651 6.89 5.74 22.82
C ALA A 651 7.50 6.12 24.18
N ARG A 652 8.79 6.48 24.20
CA ARG A 652 9.48 6.94 25.40
C ARG A 652 8.94 8.27 25.95
N LEU A 653 8.66 9.24 25.07
CA LEU A 653 8.09 10.52 25.46
C LEU A 653 6.71 10.33 26.12
N ASN A 654 5.83 9.52 25.54
CA ASN A 654 4.52 9.23 26.12
C ASN A 654 4.62 8.44 27.43
N LEU A 655 5.56 7.48 27.53
CA LEU A 655 5.84 6.79 28.79
C LEU A 655 6.31 7.77 29.87
N GLY A 656 7.22 8.68 29.54
CA GLY A 656 7.70 9.72 30.45
C GLY A 656 6.58 10.64 30.96
N MET A 657 5.67 11.09 30.07
CA MET A 657 4.53 11.93 30.45
C MET A 657 3.60 11.20 31.42
N LEU A 658 3.19 9.97 31.09
CA LEU A 658 2.32 9.17 31.95
C LEU A 658 2.97 8.83 33.31
N LEU A 659 4.26 8.53 33.33
CA LEU A 659 5.00 8.31 34.58
C LEU A 659 5.08 9.60 35.43
N GLY A 660 5.19 10.77 34.78
CA GLY A 660 5.12 12.07 35.43
C GLY A 660 3.76 12.35 36.06
N GLU A 661 2.67 12.08 35.34
CA GLU A 661 1.29 12.15 35.83
C GLU A 661 1.06 11.22 37.03
N LYS A 662 1.66 10.02 37.01
CA LYS A 662 1.65 9.05 38.14
C LYS A 662 2.66 9.38 39.26
N GLY A 663 3.31 10.54 39.22
CA GLY A 663 4.27 10.99 40.23
C GLY A 663 5.64 10.29 40.23
N LYS A 664 5.87 9.32 39.34
CA LYS A 664 7.10 8.51 39.18
C LYS A 664 8.25 9.31 38.54
N THR A 665 8.57 10.45 39.14
CA THR A 665 9.44 11.51 38.59
C THR A 665 10.80 11.00 38.09
N LYS A 666 11.46 10.10 38.84
CA LYS A 666 12.77 9.53 38.44
C LYS A 666 12.69 8.63 37.19
N GLU A 667 11.61 7.86 37.05
CA GLU A 667 11.40 7.04 35.85
C GLU A 667 11.01 7.92 34.66
N ALA A 668 10.15 8.92 34.88
CA ALA A 668 9.76 9.88 33.86
C ALA A 668 10.97 10.61 33.25
N GLU A 669 11.90 11.10 34.09
CA GLU A 669 13.13 11.75 33.63
C GLU A 669 14.00 10.80 32.79
N LYS A 670 14.17 9.54 33.21
CA LYS A 670 14.92 8.53 32.46
C LYS A 670 14.35 8.36 31.04
N GLU A 671 13.02 8.25 30.93
CA GLU A 671 12.36 8.07 29.64
C GLU A 671 12.42 9.35 28.78
N PHE A 672 12.29 10.54 29.37
CA PHE A 672 12.50 11.79 28.65
C PHE A 672 13.93 11.97 28.14
N ARG A 673 14.96 11.59 28.93
CA ARG A 673 16.36 11.62 28.51
C ARG A 673 16.61 10.65 27.35
N ALA A 674 16.03 9.45 27.42
CA ALA A 674 16.14 8.47 26.35
C ALA A 674 15.35 8.90 25.08
N ALA A 675 14.19 9.55 25.23
CA ALA A 675 13.48 10.19 24.11
C ALA A 675 14.30 11.30 23.45
N ALA A 676 14.94 12.18 24.24
CA ALA A 676 15.80 13.26 23.74
C ALA A 676 17.14 12.77 23.16
N LYS A 677 17.57 11.54 23.51
CA LYS A 677 18.70 10.86 22.87
C LYS A 677 18.30 10.27 21.51
N ALA A 678 17.14 9.63 21.45
CA ALA A 678 16.58 9.03 20.24
C ALA A 678 16.16 10.07 19.19
N ASP A 679 15.57 11.19 19.63
CA ASP A 679 15.32 12.37 18.80
C ASP A 679 15.91 13.63 19.46
N PRO A 680 17.17 13.99 19.12
CA PRO A 680 17.80 15.21 19.59
C PRO A 680 17.13 16.50 19.12
N LYS A 681 16.20 16.44 18.16
CA LYS A 681 15.44 17.58 17.63
C LYS A 681 14.00 17.64 18.17
N SER A 682 13.62 16.80 19.13
CA SER A 682 12.30 16.87 19.78
C SER A 682 12.21 18.05 20.78
N PRO A 683 11.47 19.14 20.48
CA PRO A 683 11.26 20.20 21.46
C PRO A 683 10.37 19.74 22.62
N GLN A 684 9.46 18.78 22.41
CA GLN A 684 8.63 18.22 23.48
C GLN A 684 9.46 17.45 24.51
N ALA A 685 10.46 16.67 24.09
CA ALA A 685 11.36 15.98 25.02
C ALA A 685 12.23 16.98 25.80
N ALA A 686 12.77 17.99 25.12
CA ALA A 686 13.52 19.07 25.76
C ALA A 686 12.65 19.88 26.77
N TYR A 687 11.41 20.22 26.41
CA TYR A 687 10.48 20.91 27.29
C TYR A 687 10.16 20.11 28.56
N ASN A 688 9.85 18.82 28.42
CA ASN A 688 9.57 17.96 29.57
C ASN A 688 10.82 17.76 30.46
N LEU A 689 12.02 17.69 29.87
CA LEU A 689 13.26 17.70 30.64
C LEU A 689 13.47 19.01 31.40
N CYS A 690 13.13 20.17 30.82
CA CYS A 690 13.16 21.43 31.55
C CYS A 690 12.24 21.40 32.78
N VAL A 691 10.96 21.07 32.58
CA VAL A 691 9.96 21.07 33.65
C VAL A 691 10.26 20.05 34.76
N ILE A 692 10.87 18.90 34.43
CA ILE A 692 11.17 17.88 35.45
C ILE A 692 12.45 18.21 36.24
N THR A 693 13.47 18.79 35.59
CA THR A 693 14.74 19.17 36.24
C THR A 693 14.68 20.52 36.94
N SER A 694 13.69 21.38 36.64
CA SER A 694 13.54 22.68 37.31
C SER A 694 13.18 22.59 38.80
N LYS A 695 12.89 21.39 39.31
CA LYS A 695 12.59 21.13 40.73
C LYS A 695 13.85 21.11 41.61
N ASP A 696 14.98 20.68 41.05
CA ASP A 696 16.21 20.38 41.81
C ASP A 696 17.51 20.81 41.09
N ARG A 697 17.50 21.03 39.77
CA ARG A 697 18.67 21.30 38.92
C ARG A 697 18.38 22.45 37.94
N MET A 698 18.20 23.65 38.47
CA MET A 698 17.80 24.84 37.68
C MET A 698 18.74 25.13 36.49
N ASP A 699 20.06 24.98 36.66
CA ASP A 699 21.01 25.16 35.56
C ASP A 699 20.84 24.16 34.42
N GLU A 700 20.43 22.93 34.73
CA GLU A 700 20.10 21.95 33.70
C GLU A 700 18.77 22.27 33.04
N ALA A 701 17.76 22.65 33.83
CA ALA A 701 16.45 23.04 33.32
C ALA A 701 16.54 24.17 32.29
N LEU A 702 17.31 25.22 32.59
CA LEU A 702 17.52 26.34 31.67
C LEU A 702 18.15 25.95 30.33
N ARG A 703 19.07 24.98 30.31
CA ARG A 703 19.64 24.45 29.05
C ARG A 703 18.58 23.73 28.23
N TRP A 704 17.75 22.91 28.88
CA TRP A 704 16.66 22.19 28.20
C TRP A 704 15.54 23.12 27.74
N CYS A 705 15.19 24.14 28.52
CA CYS A 705 14.20 25.14 28.14
C CYS A 705 14.67 25.99 26.95
N ARG A 706 15.92 26.48 26.97
CA ARG A 706 16.52 27.14 25.81
C ARG A 706 16.45 26.23 24.58
N LYS A 707 16.89 24.97 24.69
CA LYS A 707 16.84 24.01 23.58
C LYS A 707 15.41 23.79 23.05
N ALA A 708 14.39 23.74 23.90
CA ALA A 708 13.00 23.62 23.47
C ALA A 708 12.53 24.86 22.68
N ALA A 709 12.88 26.06 23.16
CA ALA A 709 12.56 27.33 22.49
C ALA A 709 13.34 27.48 21.16
N ASP A 710 14.63 27.15 21.12
CA ASP A 710 15.46 27.22 19.90
C ASP A 710 14.98 26.22 18.83
N LEU A 711 14.49 25.04 19.24
CA LEU A 711 13.95 24.01 18.34
C LEU A 711 12.55 24.34 17.79
N ARG A 712 11.80 25.22 18.46
CA ARG A 712 10.47 25.70 18.01
C ARG A 712 10.17 27.11 18.53
N PRO A 713 10.78 28.17 17.94
CA PRO A 713 10.61 29.55 18.41
C PRO A 713 9.18 30.07 18.29
N GLU A 714 8.36 29.47 17.42
CA GLU A 714 6.97 29.82 17.16
C GLU A 714 5.99 29.28 18.22
N GLU A 715 6.41 28.42 19.14
CA GLU A 715 5.60 27.91 20.25
C GLU A 715 5.78 28.77 21.50
N PRO A 716 4.82 29.67 21.83
CA PRO A 716 5.02 30.66 22.89
C PRO A 716 5.21 30.02 24.26
N ARG A 717 4.67 28.81 24.47
CA ARG A 717 4.83 28.06 25.72
C ARG A 717 6.31 27.79 26.04
N TYR A 718 7.13 27.47 25.05
CA TYR A 718 8.54 27.15 25.29
C TYR A 718 9.35 28.39 25.64
N GLY A 719 9.14 29.50 24.91
CA GLY A 719 9.74 30.80 25.22
C GLY A 719 9.31 31.31 26.61
N TYR A 720 8.01 31.25 26.93
CA TYR A 720 7.48 31.65 28.23
C TYR A 720 8.06 30.81 29.37
N THR A 721 8.09 29.48 29.26
CA THR A 721 8.66 28.62 30.31
C THR A 721 10.16 28.84 30.49
N TYR A 722 10.90 29.14 29.41
CA TYR A 722 12.31 29.52 29.52
C TYR A 722 12.50 30.86 30.26
N ALA A 723 11.74 31.90 29.90
CA ALA A 723 11.76 33.19 30.58
C ALA A 723 11.37 33.08 32.06
N PHE A 724 10.32 32.31 32.38
CA PHE A 724 9.87 32.05 33.75
C PHE A 724 10.96 31.42 34.62
N PHE A 725 11.71 30.44 34.11
CA PHE A 725 12.80 29.84 34.89
C PHE A 725 14.07 30.68 34.93
N LEU A 726 14.29 31.60 33.97
CA LEU A 726 15.36 32.59 34.06
C LEU A 726 15.10 33.57 35.21
N ASP A 727 13.93 34.21 35.22
CA ASP A 727 13.46 35.10 36.29
C ASP A 727 13.55 34.43 37.68
N ARG A 728 13.15 33.16 37.75
CA ARG A 728 13.19 32.36 38.99
C ARG A 728 14.61 31.99 39.46
N LYS A 729 15.64 32.17 38.62
CA LYS A 729 17.05 31.98 38.98
C LYS A 729 17.72 33.28 39.45
N GLY A 730 17.26 34.43 38.95
CA GLY A 730 17.95 35.73 39.03
C GLY A 730 18.74 36.01 37.76
#